data_AF-A0A944H7S6-F1
#
_entry.id   AF-A0A944H7S6-F1
#
_cell.length_a   1.000
_cell.length_b   1.000
_cell.length_c   1.000
_cell.angle_alpha   90.00
_cell.angle_beta   90.00
_cell.angle_gamma   90.00
#
_symmetry.space_group_name_H-M   'P 1'
#
loop_
_entity.id
_entity.type
_entity.pdbx_description
1 polymer ?
#
loop_
_entity_poly.entity_id
_entity_poly.type
_entity_poly.pdbx_seq_one_letter_code
_entity_poly.pdbx_strand_id
1 'polypeptide(L)'
;MSIHVALNHVTEYHYDRPVKLGPQVIRLRPCPHSRTPIRAYSLKVTPDDYFLNWQQDPQSNWLARLVFPNPTESLRIEVDVVAEMSVINPFDFFLEPHAEEIPFTYEAWQRHELAPYLYCLPLTDGSAPLFAKYLDSVDRTPTRSVDFLVAINQRVQQDIAYTIRLEPGVQTPEETLEKRLGSCRDSAWLLVQLLRHLGLAARFVSGYLIQLTPDVKSLDGPQGTEVDFTDLHAWCEVYLPGAGWIGLDPTSGLFAGEGHIPLSCTPEPASAAPITGAVDECEVEFAHSMEISRIHEAPRVTKPYTEAQWSAIEALGHRIDEVLVAEDVRLTMGGEPTFVSIDDPDGAEWNTEALGPTKRLLAADVFHRLREKYAPNGLTHFGQGKWYPGEQLPRWSLNCFWRTDGEPIWHNPALMADEKKNDGVNADTAARFLRKVAEHLGLAARHVFPAFEDVYYYLWRERKLPVNVDPFDSRLKDPLERERLRQVFDRGLDAAIGHVLPVAKDPASGRWRSGEWFLRNERCYLIPGDSPVGYRLPIDSQPWVKESDYPHVLPPDPMQAHGALPPRVQITEQLRARRQAHLGLTATPVDMAHAPTPGESADWITRLAMCAEPRDGRLYVFMPPTETLEDYLELVAAVEAAAESMNQPVILEGYEPPKDPRITVFRVTPDPGVIEVNIHPAGRWDELVERSTHLYEAARLSRLSTEKFMIDGRHTGTGGGNHFVLGGATPADSPFLRRPDLLASLIAYWHNHPSLSYLFSGLFIGPSSQAPRVDEARNDSLYELELAFRQMPDASRESLPWQVDRLLRNLLIDVTGNTHRAEFCIDKLYSPDGATGRLGLLELRAFEMPPHAQMSLAQQLLLRALVARFWQTPYRPDRLARWGTELHDRFMLPHFVAQDFHDVIEETRNAGFPLEFAWFAPHLEFRFPRHGEFTVRGMTVEVRHALEPWHVMGEEGAAGGAVRFVDSSVERLQIKVTGMAPDRYRLTCNGEAVPLQNTGTVGEYVAGIRYRAWQPPSCLHPLIGVHAPLVFDLVDTWSQRSLGGCQYHVAHPGGRSFETFPVNAFEAESRRLARFFAFGHTPGKIEAPAVTTNPEFPFTLDLRRH
;
A
#
# COMPACT_ATOMS: atom_id res chain seq x y z
N MET A 1 3.75 14.73 11.43
CA MET A 1 3.76 14.08 12.74
C MET A 1 5.19 13.88 13.14
N SER A 2 5.63 14.58 14.17
CA SER A 2 7.05 14.72 14.42
C SER A 2 7.50 13.89 15.61
N ILE A 3 8.70 13.34 15.47
CA ILE A 3 9.47 12.81 16.58
C ILE A 3 10.10 14.01 17.28
N HIS A 4 9.99 14.09 18.61
CA HIS A 4 10.79 15.05 19.38
C HIS A 4 12.03 14.33 19.89
N VAL A 5 13.18 14.93 19.62
CA VAL A 5 14.48 14.43 20.05
C VAL A 5 15.09 15.39 21.04
N ALA A 6 15.66 14.85 22.11
CA ALA A 6 16.52 15.59 23.03
C ALA A 6 17.97 15.28 22.68
N LEU A 7 18.73 16.31 22.34
CA LEU A 7 20.17 16.29 22.10
C LEU A 7 20.86 16.87 23.33
N ASN A 8 21.80 16.12 23.91
CA ASN A 8 22.72 16.59 24.93
C ASN A 8 24.13 16.66 24.34
N HIS A 9 24.76 17.82 24.42
CA HIS A 9 26.14 18.05 23.98
C HIS A 9 26.96 18.56 25.16
N VAL A 10 27.99 17.82 25.53
CA VAL A 10 28.99 18.21 26.51
C VAL A 10 30.35 18.37 25.85
N THR A 11 30.99 19.51 26.09
CA THR A 11 32.39 19.74 25.79
C THR A 11 33.10 20.12 27.08
N GLU A 12 34.22 19.45 27.38
CA GLU A 12 34.96 19.63 28.61
C GLU A 12 36.46 19.80 28.32
N TYR A 13 37.04 20.84 28.92
CA TYR A 13 38.46 21.12 28.92
C TYR A 13 38.96 20.98 30.36
N HIS A 14 39.94 20.11 30.58
CA HIS A 14 40.67 20.02 31.83
C HIS A 14 42.08 20.56 31.61
N TYR A 15 42.48 21.52 32.44
CA TYR A 15 43.78 22.16 32.37
C TYR A 15 44.69 21.54 33.43
N ASP A 16 45.98 21.38 33.11
CA ASP A 16 46.98 20.83 34.03
C ASP A 16 47.23 21.68 35.30
N ARG A 17 46.72 22.92 35.29
CA ARG A 17 46.80 23.90 36.40
C ARG A 17 45.66 24.92 36.30
N PRO A 18 45.40 25.72 37.34
CA PRO A 18 44.52 26.87 37.22
C PRO A 18 45.02 27.87 36.17
N VAL A 19 44.16 28.17 35.18
CA VAL A 19 44.45 29.11 34.07
C VAL A 19 43.46 30.26 34.07
N LYS A 20 43.90 31.44 33.59
CA LYS A 20 42.97 32.52 33.27
C LYS A 20 42.34 32.27 31.91
N LEU A 21 41.02 32.24 31.89
CA LEU A 21 40.24 32.24 30.66
C LEU A 21 39.99 33.69 30.24
N GLY A 22 40.49 34.07 29.07
CA GLY A 22 40.01 35.28 28.38
C GLY A 22 38.53 35.13 27.97
N PRO A 23 37.95 36.15 27.33
CA PRO A 23 36.57 36.05 26.86
C PRO A 23 36.36 34.83 25.97
N GLN A 24 35.42 33.97 26.35
CA GLN A 24 35.01 32.80 25.58
C GLN A 24 33.71 33.14 24.82
N VAL A 25 33.56 32.63 23.61
CA VAL A 25 32.37 32.77 22.78
C VAL A 25 31.90 31.38 22.37
N ILE A 26 30.67 31.05 22.76
CA ILE A 26 30.00 29.79 22.44
C ILE A 26 28.92 30.03 21.40
N ARG A 27 28.92 29.25 20.33
CA ARG A 27 28.01 29.30 19.17
C ARG A 27 27.18 28.02 19.05
N LEU A 28 26.73 27.48 20.17
CA LEU A 28 26.02 26.19 20.23
C LEU A 28 24.49 26.34 20.35
N ARG A 29 23.96 27.55 20.13
CA ARG A 29 22.52 27.81 20.10
C ARG A 29 22.03 27.83 18.65
N PRO A 30 20.99 27.05 18.28
CA PRO A 30 20.44 27.06 16.93
C PRO A 30 20.10 28.45 16.41
N CYS A 31 20.41 28.69 15.13
CA CYS A 31 20.14 29.94 14.43
C CYS A 31 18.63 30.27 14.41
N PRO A 32 18.25 31.57 14.44
CA PRO A 32 16.84 31.98 14.34
C PRO A 32 16.12 31.48 13.08
N HIS A 33 16.87 31.20 12.01
CA HIS A 33 16.38 30.76 10.71
C HIS A 33 16.45 29.23 10.52
N SER A 34 16.69 28.46 11.59
CA SER A 34 16.58 27.00 11.54
C SER A 34 15.18 26.59 11.05
N ARG A 35 15.13 25.77 9.99
CA ARG A 35 13.86 25.23 9.48
C ARG A 35 13.27 24.19 10.43
N THR A 36 14.14 23.43 11.12
CA THR A 36 13.75 22.49 12.16
C THR A 36 13.30 23.26 13.40
N PRO A 37 12.04 23.08 13.86
CA PRO A 37 11.54 23.79 15.03
C PRO A 37 12.26 23.37 16.31
N ILE A 38 12.81 24.35 17.03
CA ILE A 38 13.47 24.14 18.32
C ILE A 38 12.49 24.44 19.44
N ARG A 39 12.14 23.41 20.21
CA ARG A 39 11.14 23.48 21.29
C ARG A 39 11.73 23.92 22.62
N ALA A 40 12.97 23.53 22.90
CA ALA A 40 13.70 23.95 24.09
C ALA A 40 15.21 24.06 23.81
N TYR A 41 15.87 24.95 24.56
CA TYR A 41 17.32 25.14 24.54
C TYR A 41 17.80 25.48 25.95
N SER A 42 18.89 24.85 26.39
CA SER A 42 19.59 25.18 27.63
C SER A 42 21.10 25.25 27.41
N LEU A 43 21.76 26.15 28.12
CA LEU A 43 23.22 26.27 28.18
C LEU A 43 23.64 26.31 29.65
N LYS A 44 24.43 25.33 30.07
CA LYS A 44 25.06 25.26 31.39
C LYS A 44 26.57 25.32 31.22
N VAL A 45 27.22 26.15 32.03
CA VAL A 45 28.67 26.35 31.99
C VAL A 45 29.22 26.18 33.39
N THR A 46 30.36 25.50 33.51
CA THR A 46 31.09 25.32 34.76
C THR A 46 32.56 25.73 34.52
N PRO A 47 33.19 26.51 35.42
CA PRO A 47 32.73 26.95 36.74
C PRO A 47 31.56 27.94 36.68
N ASP A 48 30.76 28.00 37.75
CA ASP A 48 29.48 28.72 37.77
C ASP A 48 29.63 30.26 37.93
N ASP A 49 30.83 30.73 38.28
CA ASP A 49 31.14 32.16 38.46
C ASP A 49 31.65 32.77 37.14
N TYR A 50 30.72 33.30 36.34
CA TYR A 50 31.01 33.98 35.07
C TYR A 50 30.01 35.09 34.76
N PHE A 51 30.41 36.01 33.89
CA PHE A 51 29.49 36.96 33.25
C PHE A 51 29.10 36.46 31.87
N LEU A 52 27.80 36.26 31.63
CA LEU A 52 27.25 35.90 30.33
C LEU A 52 26.58 37.11 29.68
N ASN A 53 26.98 37.40 28.44
CA ASN A 53 26.31 38.36 27.57
C ASN A 53 25.91 37.69 26.26
N TRP A 54 24.61 37.65 25.96
CA TRP A 54 24.09 37.18 24.68
C TRP A 54 24.20 38.28 23.62
N GLN A 55 24.77 37.94 22.48
CA GLN A 55 24.98 38.85 21.36
C GLN A 55 24.58 38.19 20.04
N GLN A 56 24.50 38.99 18.99
CA GLN A 56 24.43 38.51 17.61
C GLN A 56 25.60 39.05 16.82
N ASP A 57 26.17 38.23 15.94
CA ASP A 57 27.15 38.67 14.96
C ASP A 57 26.47 39.35 13.75
N PRO A 58 27.23 39.92 12.79
CA PRO A 58 26.64 40.54 11.60
C PRO A 58 25.82 39.58 10.72
N GLN A 59 25.96 38.27 10.92
CA GLN A 59 25.21 37.21 10.23
C GLN A 59 24.00 36.73 11.05
N SER A 60 23.71 37.37 12.18
CA SER A 60 22.62 37.05 13.11
C SER A 60 22.77 35.70 13.83
N ASN A 61 23.98 35.14 13.90
CA ASN A 61 24.26 33.95 14.70
C ASN A 61 24.25 34.31 16.19
N TRP A 62 23.74 33.43 17.05
CA TRP A 62 23.73 33.65 18.49
C TRP A 62 25.11 33.41 19.10
N LEU A 63 25.62 34.39 19.85
CA LEU A 63 26.88 34.31 20.56
C LEU A 63 26.65 34.40 22.07
N ALA A 64 26.99 33.34 22.82
CA ALA A 64 27.11 33.42 24.27
C ALA A 64 28.55 33.84 24.62
N ARG A 65 28.74 35.12 24.97
CA ARG A 65 30.05 35.65 25.35
C ARG A 65 30.21 35.57 26.86
N LEU A 66 31.16 34.76 27.31
CA LEU A 66 31.46 34.48 28.71
C LEU A 66 32.76 35.13 29.13
N VAL A 67 32.80 35.68 30.35
CA VAL A 67 34.01 36.21 30.98
C VAL A 67 34.13 35.65 32.38
N PHE A 68 35.26 35.01 32.67
CA PHE A 68 35.54 34.38 33.96
C PHE A 68 36.43 35.32 34.81
N PRO A 69 35.99 35.72 36.02
CA PRO A 69 36.78 36.59 36.88
C PRO A 69 37.94 35.86 37.57
N ASN A 70 37.80 34.55 37.80
CA ASN A 70 38.72 33.73 38.58
C ASN A 70 39.41 32.69 37.69
N PRO A 71 40.68 32.32 37.96
CA PRO A 71 41.33 31.18 37.32
C PRO A 71 40.59 29.87 37.61
N THR A 72 40.61 28.93 36.65
CA THR A 72 39.92 27.63 36.76
C THR A 72 40.79 26.48 36.26
N GLU A 73 40.57 25.28 36.78
CA GLU A 73 41.21 24.03 36.33
C GLU A 73 40.39 23.29 35.28
N SER A 74 39.12 23.68 35.09
CA SER A 74 38.28 23.11 34.04
C SER A 74 37.31 24.13 33.45
N LEU A 75 36.89 23.86 32.21
CA LEU A 75 35.79 24.54 31.53
C LEU A 75 34.88 23.46 30.95
N ARG A 76 33.66 23.34 31.48
CA ARG A 76 32.63 22.43 30.96
C ARG A 76 31.49 23.24 30.39
N ILE A 77 31.12 22.93 29.15
CA ILE A 77 30.01 23.54 28.41
C ILE A 77 29.03 22.42 28.08
N GLU A 78 27.81 22.55 28.56
CA GLU A 78 26.74 21.58 28.36
C GLU A 78 25.53 22.27 27.73
N VAL A 79 25.06 21.71 26.62
CA VAL A 79 23.93 22.20 25.85
C VAL A 79 22.89 21.11 25.74
N ASP A 80 21.64 21.49 26.01
CA ASP A 80 20.46 20.63 25.83
C ASP A 80 19.54 21.27 24.79
N VAL A 81 19.15 20.51 23.77
CA VAL A 81 18.24 20.96 22.70
C VAL A 81 17.13 19.96 22.51
N VAL A 82 15.88 20.43 22.54
CA VAL A 82 14.74 19.64 22.09
C VAL A 82 14.34 20.11 20.71
N ALA A 83 14.54 19.25 19.70
CA ALA A 83 14.21 19.52 18.30
C ALA A 83 13.00 18.69 17.85
N GLU A 84 12.18 19.29 16.99
CA GLU A 84 11.07 18.62 16.34
C GLU A 84 11.49 18.14 14.94
N MET A 85 11.59 16.82 14.78
CA MET A 85 12.01 16.17 13.53
C MET A 85 10.80 16.01 12.58
N SER A 86 10.24 17.14 12.15
CA SER A 86 9.25 17.20 11.08
C SER A 86 9.96 17.09 9.72
N VAL A 87 9.45 16.25 8.82
CA VAL A 87 10.08 16.03 7.50
C VAL A 87 10.13 17.32 6.70
N ILE A 88 11.30 17.62 6.14
CA ILE A 88 11.52 18.82 5.33
C ILE A 88 11.87 18.41 3.91
N ASN A 89 11.08 18.85 2.93
CA ASN A 89 11.49 18.76 1.53
C ASN A 89 12.57 19.82 1.24
N PRO A 90 13.81 19.43 0.91
CA PRO A 90 14.88 20.39 0.63
C PRO A 90 14.70 21.11 -0.71
N PHE A 91 13.84 20.60 -1.61
CA PHE A 91 13.55 21.16 -2.93
C PHE A 91 12.28 22.02 -2.98
N ASP A 92 11.69 22.30 -1.82
CA ASP A 92 10.46 23.08 -1.71
C ASP A 92 10.73 24.58 -1.63
N PHE A 93 11.09 25.16 -2.77
CA PHE A 93 11.35 26.58 -2.95
C PHE A 93 11.07 27.01 -4.39
N PHE A 94 10.99 28.33 -4.62
CA PHE A 94 10.81 28.93 -5.94
C PHE A 94 12.06 29.71 -6.32
N LEU A 95 12.35 29.80 -7.62
CA LEU A 95 13.45 30.59 -8.15
C LEU A 95 12.90 31.76 -8.94
N GLU A 96 13.64 32.87 -8.97
CA GLU A 96 13.38 33.93 -9.94
C GLU A 96 13.65 33.40 -11.36
N PRO A 97 12.90 33.84 -12.40
CA PRO A 97 13.04 33.31 -13.76
C PRO A 97 14.46 33.35 -14.32
N HIS A 98 15.26 34.37 -13.95
CA HIS A 98 16.63 34.51 -14.41
C HIS A 98 17.63 33.58 -13.70
N ALA A 99 17.21 32.90 -12.63
CA ALA A 99 18.02 31.99 -11.82
C ALA A 99 17.53 30.53 -11.90
N GLU A 100 16.59 30.22 -12.81
CA GLU A 100 16.14 28.85 -13.07
C GLU A 100 17.24 27.97 -13.68
N GLU A 101 18.20 28.58 -14.38
CA GLU A 101 19.36 27.93 -14.97
C GLU A 101 20.67 28.54 -14.44
N ILE A 102 21.71 27.71 -14.31
CA ILE A 102 23.08 28.12 -14.02
C ILE A 102 23.90 28.04 -15.31
N PRO A 103 24.72 29.06 -15.63
CA PRO A 103 25.02 30.24 -14.81
C PRO A 103 23.99 31.39 -14.92
N PHE A 104 23.73 32.06 -13.79
CA PHE A 104 23.00 33.34 -13.75
C PHE A 104 23.85 34.46 -13.13
N THR A 105 23.38 35.70 -13.18
CA THR A 105 24.05 36.85 -12.55
C THR A 105 23.11 37.53 -11.55
N TYR A 106 23.60 37.78 -10.33
CA TYR A 106 22.87 38.55 -9.32
C TYR A 106 22.63 40.00 -9.78
N GLU A 107 21.50 40.56 -9.39
CA GLU A 107 21.24 42.00 -9.55
C GLU A 107 22.29 42.83 -8.80
N ALA A 108 22.55 44.05 -9.26
CA ALA A 108 23.65 44.86 -8.72
C ALA A 108 23.54 45.12 -7.21
N TRP A 109 22.31 45.33 -6.71
CA TRP A 109 22.05 45.53 -5.28
C TRP A 109 22.24 44.23 -4.48
N GLN A 110 21.76 43.09 -4.98
CA GLN A 110 21.98 41.77 -4.36
C GLN A 110 23.46 41.43 -4.30
N ARG A 111 24.21 41.66 -5.39
CA ARG A 111 25.65 41.43 -5.44
C ARG A 111 26.40 42.27 -4.40
N HIS A 112 25.95 43.50 -4.15
CA HIS A 112 26.52 44.37 -3.12
C HIS A 112 26.29 43.80 -1.71
N GLU A 113 25.06 43.37 -1.41
CA GLU A 113 24.70 42.78 -0.11
C GLU A 113 25.36 41.41 0.12
N LEU A 114 25.53 40.61 -0.95
CA LEU A 114 26.13 39.29 -0.92
C LEU A 114 27.66 39.31 -1.02
N ALA A 115 28.30 40.48 -1.09
CA ALA A 115 29.74 40.60 -1.34
C ALA A 115 30.63 39.74 -0.40
N PRO A 116 30.37 39.63 0.92
CA PRO A 116 31.16 38.75 1.80
C PRO A 116 31.09 37.26 1.42
N TYR A 117 29.97 36.83 0.83
CA TYR A 117 29.71 35.45 0.45
C TYR A 117 30.14 35.13 -0.99
N LEU A 118 30.62 36.13 -1.73
CA LEU A 118 31.21 36.01 -3.06
C LEU A 118 32.74 36.11 -3.03
N TYR A 119 33.34 36.21 -1.84
CA TYR A 119 34.78 36.33 -1.69
C TYR A 119 35.50 35.03 -2.07
N CYS A 120 36.24 35.08 -3.18
CA CYS A 120 37.06 33.97 -3.65
C CYS A 120 38.47 34.03 -3.05
N LEU A 121 38.93 32.92 -2.46
CA LEU A 121 40.36 32.71 -2.21
C LEU A 121 41.16 32.88 -3.51
N PRO A 122 42.30 33.60 -3.48
CA PRO A 122 43.10 33.86 -4.67
C PRO A 122 43.59 32.58 -5.34
N LEU A 123 43.57 32.55 -6.68
CA LEU A 123 44.23 31.53 -7.51
C LEU A 123 45.63 31.99 -7.99
N THR A 124 46.13 33.10 -7.44
CA THR A 124 47.32 33.80 -7.95
C THR A 124 48.58 32.92 -7.90
N ASP A 125 49.44 33.08 -8.91
CA ASP A 125 50.78 32.52 -9.03
C ASP A 125 50.91 30.99 -8.85
N GLY A 126 49.88 30.22 -9.23
CA GLY A 126 49.95 28.75 -9.18
C GLY A 126 49.95 28.19 -7.75
N SER A 127 49.40 28.93 -6.80
CA SER A 127 49.25 28.51 -5.39
C SER A 127 48.16 27.45 -5.16
N ALA A 128 47.27 27.23 -6.13
CA ALA A 128 46.20 26.23 -6.06
C ALA A 128 45.91 25.54 -7.43
N PRO A 129 46.90 24.84 -8.03
CA PRO A 129 46.77 24.25 -9.37
C PRO A 129 45.77 23.10 -9.44
N LEU A 130 45.61 22.29 -8.39
CA LEU A 130 44.61 21.22 -8.36
C LEU A 130 43.20 21.79 -8.29
N PHE A 131 42.99 22.81 -7.45
CA PHE A 131 41.71 23.48 -7.35
C PHE A 131 41.32 24.20 -8.65
N ALA A 132 42.25 24.90 -9.30
CA ALA A 132 42.01 25.51 -10.61
C ALA A 132 41.62 24.46 -11.67
N LYS A 133 42.36 23.34 -11.74
CA LYS A 133 42.04 22.24 -12.66
C LYS A 133 40.67 21.60 -12.36
N TYR A 134 40.33 21.45 -11.09
CA TYR A 134 39.03 20.91 -10.68
C TYR A 134 37.90 21.86 -11.09
N LEU A 135 38.05 23.16 -10.84
CA LEU A 135 37.10 24.20 -11.25
C LEU A 135 36.92 24.28 -12.78
N ASP A 136 37.99 24.15 -13.55
CA ASP A 136 37.94 24.17 -15.03
C ASP A 136 37.23 22.94 -15.61
N SER A 137 37.18 21.85 -14.85
CA SER A 137 36.48 20.62 -15.25
C SER A 137 34.99 20.60 -14.93
N VAL A 138 34.44 21.67 -14.36
CA VAL A 138 33.00 21.81 -14.13
C VAL A 138 32.34 22.30 -15.43
N ASP A 139 31.37 21.54 -15.94
CA ASP A 139 30.58 21.95 -17.10
C ASP A 139 29.77 23.21 -16.78
N ARG A 140 29.84 24.21 -17.66
CA ARG A 140 29.16 25.50 -17.51
C ARG A 140 28.04 25.69 -18.55
N THR A 141 27.68 24.61 -19.23
CA THR A 141 26.52 24.60 -20.13
C THR A 141 25.26 24.92 -19.33
N PRO A 142 24.42 25.87 -19.79
CA PRO A 142 23.16 26.20 -19.12
C PRO A 142 22.35 24.96 -18.78
N THR A 143 22.11 24.77 -17.48
CA THR A 143 21.38 23.63 -16.93
C THR A 143 20.51 24.14 -15.80
N ARG A 144 19.38 23.48 -15.52
CA ARG A 144 18.50 23.84 -14.39
C ARG A 144 19.31 23.91 -13.10
N SER A 145 19.12 24.98 -12.34
CA SER A 145 19.92 25.29 -11.15
C SER A 145 19.92 24.17 -10.12
N VAL A 146 18.77 23.51 -9.91
CA VAL A 146 18.65 22.37 -8.98
C VAL A 146 19.49 21.20 -9.46
N ASP A 147 19.39 20.82 -10.74
CA ASP A 147 20.13 19.69 -11.30
C ASP A 147 21.65 19.93 -11.25
N PHE A 148 22.07 21.17 -11.54
CA PHE A 148 23.47 21.58 -11.40
C PHE A 148 23.98 21.46 -9.96
N LEU A 149 23.21 21.94 -8.98
CA LEU A 149 23.58 21.89 -7.57
C LEU A 149 23.63 20.45 -7.03
N VAL A 150 22.69 19.59 -7.43
CA VAL A 150 22.74 18.16 -7.13
C VAL A 150 24.01 17.53 -7.70
N ALA A 151 24.30 17.77 -8.98
CA ALA A 151 25.47 17.19 -9.65
C ALA A 151 26.80 17.64 -9.02
N ILE A 152 26.99 18.94 -8.74
CA ILE A 152 28.25 19.43 -8.16
C ILE A 152 28.43 18.96 -6.71
N ASN A 153 27.35 18.86 -5.93
CA ASN A 153 27.40 18.36 -4.56
C ASN A 153 27.78 16.87 -4.52
N GLN A 154 27.11 16.05 -5.33
CA GLN A 154 27.44 14.62 -5.48
C GLN A 154 28.86 14.41 -6.00
N ARG A 155 29.32 15.26 -6.91
CA ARG A 155 30.68 15.18 -7.42
C ARG A 155 31.73 15.38 -6.31
N VAL A 156 31.58 16.40 -5.47
CA VAL A 156 32.49 16.60 -4.31
C VAL A 156 32.44 15.40 -3.37
N GLN A 157 31.25 14.85 -3.12
CA GLN A 157 31.08 13.66 -2.28
C GLN A 157 31.79 12.42 -2.85
N GLN A 158 31.74 12.22 -4.18
CA GLN A 158 32.39 11.09 -4.84
C GLN A 158 33.91 11.24 -4.92
N ASP A 159 34.40 12.47 -5.09
CA ASP A 159 35.82 12.75 -5.31
C ASP A 159 36.64 12.87 -4.01
N ILE A 160 36.01 13.13 -2.86
CA ILE A 160 36.67 13.32 -1.55
C ILE A 160 36.24 12.25 -0.55
N ALA A 161 37.18 11.39 -0.13
CA ALA A 161 36.93 10.41 0.92
C ALA A 161 36.72 11.08 2.30
N TYR A 162 35.82 10.53 3.11
CA TYR A 162 35.51 11.05 4.44
C TYR A 162 36.42 10.46 5.53
N THR A 163 36.92 11.30 6.43
CA THR A 163 37.60 10.90 7.67
C THR A 163 37.28 11.86 8.82
N ILE A 164 37.24 11.33 10.04
CA ILE A 164 37.16 12.15 11.25
C ILE A 164 38.55 12.74 11.54
N ARG A 165 38.59 14.01 11.93
CA ARG A 165 39.84 14.74 12.18
C ARG A 165 39.77 15.53 13.47
N LEU A 166 40.78 15.36 14.32
CA LEU A 166 40.91 16.09 15.58
C LEU A 166 41.80 17.34 15.45
N GLU A 167 42.55 17.50 14.35
CA GLU A 167 43.42 18.68 14.21
C GLU A 167 42.58 19.96 14.11
N PRO A 168 43.05 21.09 14.67
CA PRO A 168 42.35 22.36 14.54
C PRO A 168 42.42 22.90 13.10
N GLY A 169 41.42 23.70 12.72
CA GLY A 169 41.37 24.39 11.42
C GLY A 169 40.68 23.59 10.30
N VAL A 170 40.51 24.24 9.15
CA VAL A 170 39.89 23.68 7.95
C VAL A 170 40.94 23.61 6.84
N GLN A 171 41.02 22.50 6.11
CA GLN A 171 41.91 22.38 4.96
C GLN A 171 41.53 23.40 3.89
N THR A 172 42.54 23.92 3.21
CA THR A 172 42.31 24.69 1.99
C THR A 172 41.72 23.79 0.89
N PRO A 173 41.03 24.35 -0.12
CA PRO A 173 40.56 23.57 -1.26
C PRO A 173 41.68 22.79 -1.98
N GLU A 174 42.88 23.37 -2.07
CA GLU A 174 44.05 22.72 -2.66
C GLU A 174 44.48 21.48 -1.84
N GLU A 175 44.65 21.63 -0.53
CA GLU A 175 45.02 20.51 0.36
C GLU A 175 43.98 19.38 0.34
N THR A 176 42.69 19.75 0.31
CA THR A 176 41.58 18.78 0.26
C THR A 176 41.65 17.94 -1.02
N LEU A 177 41.91 18.58 -2.17
CA LEU A 177 42.03 17.91 -3.46
C LEU A 177 43.35 17.14 -3.61
N GLU A 178 44.44 17.62 -3.01
CA GLU A 178 45.73 16.91 -2.97
C GLU A 178 45.59 15.59 -2.21
N LYS A 179 44.96 15.63 -1.04
CA LYS A 179 44.75 14.44 -0.20
C LYS A 179 43.62 13.55 -0.69
N ARG A 180 42.62 14.12 -1.37
CA ARG A 180 41.31 13.49 -1.66
C ARG A 180 40.67 12.87 -0.41
N LEU A 181 40.91 13.51 0.74
CA LEU A 181 40.52 13.02 2.05
C LEU A 181 40.28 14.21 2.98
N GLY A 182 39.09 14.27 3.57
CA GLY A 182 38.68 15.39 4.42
C GLY A 182 37.60 15.02 5.44
N SER A 183 37.45 15.89 6.44
CA SER A 183 36.31 15.90 7.36
C SER A 183 35.17 16.75 6.79
N CYS A 184 34.00 16.76 7.44
CA CYS A 184 32.83 17.51 6.96
C CYS A 184 33.12 19.00 6.68
N ARG A 185 33.90 19.64 7.55
CA ARG A 185 34.37 21.03 7.38
C ARG A 185 35.25 21.23 6.14
N ASP A 186 36.04 20.22 5.75
CA ASP A 186 36.97 20.35 4.61
C ASP A 186 36.17 20.28 3.30
N SER A 187 35.28 19.30 3.16
CA SER A 187 34.40 19.16 1.98
C SER A 187 33.42 20.33 1.84
N ALA A 188 32.85 20.81 2.95
CA ALA A 188 31.97 21.98 2.97
C ALA A 188 32.70 23.24 2.46
N TRP A 189 33.94 23.46 2.92
CA TRP A 189 34.71 24.62 2.49
C TRP A 189 35.16 24.54 1.04
N LEU A 190 35.53 23.34 0.56
CA LEU A 190 35.80 23.09 -0.86
C LEU A 190 34.56 23.46 -1.71
N LEU A 191 33.37 23.00 -1.33
CA LEU A 191 32.14 23.31 -2.06
C LEU A 191 31.80 24.80 -2.03
N VAL A 192 31.92 25.47 -0.88
CA VAL A 192 31.73 26.94 -0.77
C VAL A 192 32.62 27.66 -1.77
N GLN A 193 33.91 27.30 -1.82
CA GLN A 193 34.86 27.95 -2.71
C GLN A 193 34.61 27.64 -4.19
N LEU A 194 34.17 26.42 -4.53
CA LEU A 194 33.74 26.09 -5.90
C LEU A 194 32.58 26.98 -6.36
N LEU A 195 31.52 27.06 -5.56
CA LEU A 195 30.33 27.84 -5.90
C LEU A 195 30.65 29.34 -6.05
N ARG A 196 31.48 29.90 -5.17
CA ARG A 196 31.94 31.30 -5.27
C ARG A 196 32.67 31.59 -6.57
N HIS A 197 33.58 30.71 -6.97
CA HIS A 197 34.31 30.83 -8.24
C HIS A 197 33.42 30.62 -9.47
N LEU A 198 32.29 29.93 -9.31
CA LEU A 198 31.24 29.81 -10.33
C LEU A 198 30.26 31.01 -10.34
N GLY A 199 30.49 32.01 -9.48
CA GLY A 199 29.70 33.23 -9.40
C GLY A 199 28.48 33.16 -8.49
N LEU A 200 28.36 32.10 -7.69
CA LEU A 200 27.26 31.87 -6.74
C LEU A 200 27.68 32.24 -5.32
N ALA A 201 26.87 33.04 -4.62
CA ALA A 201 27.12 33.40 -3.24
C ALA A 201 26.93 32.17 -2.34
N ALA A 202 27.96 31.80 -1.58
CA ALA A 202 27.95 30.63 -0.73
C ALA A 202 28.52 30.93 0.66
N ARG A 203 28.02 30.25 1.69
CA ARG A 203 28.44 30.39 3.09
C ARG A 203 28.73 29.04 3.72
N PHE A 204 29.65 29.06 4.70
CA PHE A 204 30.00 27.92 5.51
C PHE A 204 29.04 27.82 6.69
N VAL A 205 28.51 26.63 6.95
CA VAL A 205 27.59 26.39 8.06
C VAL A 205 28.20 25.38 9.01
N SER A 206 28.20 25.71 10.31
CA SER A 206 28.47 24.77 11.39
C SER A 206 27.19 24.56 12.19
N GLY A 207 26.86 23.30 12.47
CA GLY A 207 25.61 22.95 13.13
C GLY A 207 25.61 21.57 13.76
N TYR A 208 24.43 21.12 14.19
CA TYR A 208 24.20 19.73 14.53
C TYR A 208 23.68 18.98 13.31
N LEU A 209 24.12 17.74 13.15
CA LEU A 209 23.46 16.76 12.30
C LEU A 209 22.82 15.71 13.22
N ILE A 210 21.51 15.54 13.08
CA ILE A 210 20.76 14.46 13.72
C ILE A 210 20.34 13.48 12.64
N GLN A 211 20.68 12.20 12.82
CA GLN A 211 20.22 11.12 11.96
C GLN A 211 19.57 10.04 12.82
N LEU A 212 18.30 9.78 12.52
CA LEU A 212 17.51 8.76 13.20
C LEU A 212 17.58 7.44 12.41
N THR A 213 17.60 6.32 13.13
CA THR A 213 17.44 5.00 12.53
C THR A 213 16.08 4.95 11.81
N PRO A 214 16.07 4.62 10.51
CA PRO A 214 14.83 4.49 9.77
C PRO A 214 14.02 3.31 10.30
N ASP A 215 12.70 3.43 10.33
CA ASP A 215 11.83 2.35 10.82
C ASP A 215 11.88 1.12 9.90
N VAL A 216 12.03 1.35 8.59
CA VAL A 216 12.06 0.33 7.55
C VAL A 216 13.33 0.50 6.73
N LYS A 217 14.09 -0.58 6.56
CA LYS A 217 15.28 -0.56 5.70
C LYS A 217 14.88 -0.40 4.24
N SER A 218 15.52 0.55 3.56
CA SER A 218 15.28 0.78 2.14
C SER A 218 15.65 -0.45 1.31
N LEU A 219 14.85 -0.74 0.27
CA LEU A 219 15.19 -1.76 -0.74
C LEU A 219 16.32 -1.28 -1.66
N ASP A 220 16.34 0.02 -1.96
CA ASP A 220 17.30 0.66 -2.85
C ASP A 220 18.00 1.85 -2.16
N GLY A 221 19.26 2.12 -2.50
CA GLY A 221 20.03 3.23 -1.92
C GLY A 221 20.66 2.93 -0.55
N PRO A 222 21.22 3.94 0.13
CA PRO A 222 21.90 3.75 1.42
C PRO A 222 20.90 3.35 2.52
N GLN A 223 21.26 2.37 3.35
CA GLN A 223 20.38 1.79 4.37
C GLN A 223 20.03 2.74 5.54
N GLY A 224 20.58 3.95 5.56
CA GLY A 224 20.52 4.86 6.70
C GLY A 224 21.47 4.44 7.82
N THR A 225 21.31 5.04 9.00
CA THR A 225 22.08 4.68 10.20
C THR A 225 21.45 3.51 10.95
N GLU A 226 22.27 2.62 11.53
CA GLU A 226 21.79 1.50 12.35
C GLU A 226 21.40 1.94 13.77
N VAL A 227 21.88 3.11 14.22
CA VAL A 227 21.56 3.70 15.54
C VAL A 227 21.23 5.18 15.40
N ASP A 228 20.35 5.70 16.26
CA ASP A 228 20.16 7.13 16.38
C ASP A 228 21.49 7.76 16.80
N PHE A 229 21.95 8.76 16.04
CA PHE A 229 23.17 9.45 16.39
C PHE A 229 23.10 10.93 16.04
N THR A 230 24.01 11.67 16.66
CA THR A 230 24.19 13.09 16.40
C THR A 230 25.67 13.45 16.50
N ASP A 231 26.08 14.44 15.72
CA ASP A 231 27.42 14.98 15.76
C ASP A 231 27.39 16.48 15.42
N LEU A 232 28.47 17.19 15.76
CA LEU A 232 28.77 18.48 15.16
C LEU A 232 29.12 18.27 13.68
N HIS A 233 28.43 19.00 12.82
CA HIS A 233 28.57 18.85 11.38
C HIS A 233 28.79 20.20 10.70
N ALA A 234 29.32 20.14 9.48
CA ALA A 234 29.51 21.31 8.65
C ALA A 234 29.06 21.04 7.22
N TRP A 235 28.40 22.02 6.61
CA TRP A 235 27.89 21.96 5.25
C TRP A 235 27.97 23.32 4.55
N CYS A 236 27.62 23.36 3.26
CA CYS A 236 27.60 24.56 2.45
C CYS A 236 26.17 25.07 2.30
N GLU A 237 25.95 26.38 2.35
CA GLU A 237 24.70 26.98 1.89
C GLU A 237 24.94 27.91 0.72
N VAL A 238 24.09 27.84 -0.30
CA VAL A 238 24.13 28.70 -1.50
C VAL A 238 22.92 29.61 -1.54
N TYR A 239 23.09 30.88 -1.91
CA TYR A 239 22.00 31.83 -2.05
C TYR A 239 21.48 31.85 -3.49
N LEU A 240 20.20 31.53 -3.67
CA LEU A 240 19.52 31.56 -4.96
C LEU A 240 18.41 32.64 -4.95
N PRO A 241 18.35 33.54 -5.95
CA PRO A 241 17.25 34.50 -6.08
C PRO A 241 15.88 33.79 -6.09
N GLY A 242 14.95 34.24 -5.26
CA GLY A 242 13.64 33.63 -5.06
C GLY A 242 13.61 32.60 -3.91
N ALA A 243 14.65 31.76 -3.78
CA ALA A 243 14.67 30.67 -2.79
C ALA A 243 15.36 31.04 -1.47
N GLY A 244 16.33 31.97 -1.51
CA GLY A 244 17.16 32.30 -0.36
C GLY A 244 18.32 31.31 -0.19
N TRP A 245 18.73 31.07 1.06
CA TRP A 245 19.84 30.17 1.41
C TRP A 245 19.39 28.71 1.42
N ILE A 246 20.03 27.88 0.59
CA ILE A 246 19.74 26.45 0.44
C ILE A 246 20.96 25.62 0.83
N GLY A 247 20.77 24.63 1.71
CA GLY A 247 21.84 23.80 2.26
C GLY A 247 22.19 22.59 1.40
N LEU A 248 23.49 22.36 1.23
CA LEU A 248 24.15 21.31 0.46
C LEU A 248 25.18 20.62 1.36
N ASP A 249 25.03 19.33 1.57
CA ASP A 249 25.96 18.53 2.35
C ASP A 249 26.87 17.70 1.43
N PRO A 250 28.12 18.14 1.18
CA PRO A 250 29.04 17.44 0.30
C PRO A 250 29.64 16.18 0.92
N THR A 251 29.32 15.85 2.17
CA THR A 251 29.74 14.56 2.77
C THR A 251 28.77 13.43 2.42
N SER A 252 27.48 13.73 2.36
CA SER A 252 26.43 12.78 1.99
C SER A 252 26.05 12.89 0.51
N GLY A 253 26.35 14.01 -0.15
CA GLY A 253 25.92 14.29 -1.52
C GLY A 253 24.44 14.68 -1.61
N LEU A 254 23.81 14.94 -0.47
CA LEU A 254 22.40 15.30 -0.35
C LEU A 254 22.22 16.78 0.00
N PHE A 255 21.01 17.30 -0.21
CA PHE A 255 20.64 18.60 0.33
C PHE A 255 20.34 18.49 1.82
N ALA A 256 20.49 19.61 2.55
CA ALA A 256 20.23 19.67 3.98
C ALA A 256 18.73 19.48 4.28
N GLY A 257 18.41 18.48 5.12
CA GLY A 257 17.06 18.14 5.55
C GLY A 257 16.78 18.56 6.99
N GLU A 258 15.78 17.95 7.63
CA GLU A 258 15.37 18.24 9.01
C GLU A 258 16.43 17.92 10.08
N GLY A 259 17.37 17.02 9.75
CA GLY A 259 18.52 16.68 10.59
C GLY A 259 19.57 17.77 10.69
N HIS A 260 19.62 18.71 9.74
CA HIS A 260 20.65 19.74 9.65
C HIS A 260 20.21 20.99 10.40
N ILE A 261 20.64 21.13 11.65
CA ILE A 261 20.27 22.24 12.54
C ILE A 261 21.41 23.28 12.57
N PRO A 262 21.30 24.41 11.85
CA PRO A 262 22.37 25.40 11.79
C PRO A 262 22.57 26.08 13.15
N LEU A 263 23.82 26.18 13.59
CA LEU A 263 24.21 26.90 14.80
C LEU A 263 24.93 28.22 14.48
N SER A 264 25.78 28.21 13.46
CA SER A 264 26.49 29.38 12.96
C SER A 264 26.69 29.32 11.45
N CYS A 265 26.23 30.33 10.73
CA CYS A 265 26.40 30.45 9.28
C CYS A 265 27.24 31.69 8.95
N THR A 266 28.40 31.50 8.31
CA THR A 266 29.40 32.56 8.13
C THR A 266 30.04 32.52 6.74
N PRO A 267 30.55 33.66 6.23
CA PRO A 267 31.34 33.64 5.00
C PRO A 267 32.69 32.94 5.17
N GLU A 268 33.25 32.89 6.38
CA GLU A 268 34.56 32.31 6.67
C GLU A 268 34.48 31.24 7.78
N PRO A 269 35.11 30.06 7.62
CA PRO A 269 34.99 28.96 8.59
C PRO A 269 35.48 29.32 9.99
N ALA A 270 36.51 30.16 10.10
CA ALA A 270 37.05 30.59 11.38
C ALA A 270 36.01 31.32 12.27
N SER A 271 35.01 31.96 11.65
CA SER A 271 33.94 32.63 12.39
C SER A 271 32.82 31.69 12.84
N ALA A 272 32.78 30.46 12.31
CA ALA A 272 31.78 29.43 12.65
C ALA A 272 32.27 28.44 13.72
N ALA A 273 33.49 28.62 14.25
CA ALA A 273 34.02 27.74 15.28
C ALA A 273 33.08 27.67 16.51
N PRO A 274 32.67 26.45 16.95
CA PRO A 274 31.67 26.28 18.00
C PRO A 274 32.01 26.97 19.32
N ILE A 275 33.30 26.93 19.70
CA ILE A 275 33.84 27.57 20.90
C ILE A 275 35.14 28.29 20.49
N THR A 276 35.26 29.56 20.84
CA THR A 276 36.47 30.36 20.61
C THR A 276 36.79 31.22 21.82
N GLY A 277 38.06 31.34 22.20
CA GLY A 277 38.49 32.27 23.23
C GLY A 277 39.98 32.14 23.51
N ALA A 278 40.49 33.03 24.37
CA ALA A 278 41.90 32.99 24.79
C ALA A 278 42.04 32.19 26.09
N VAL A 279 43.11 31.42 26.20
CA VAL A 279 43.52 30.70 27.41
C VAL A 279 45.00 30.94 27.65
N ASP A 280 45.43 30.98 28.91
CA ASP A 280 46.86 30.97 29.24
C ASP A 280 47.53 29.72 28.63
N GLU A 281 48.84 29.78 28.35
CA GLU A 281 49.60 28.62 27.87
C GLU A 281 49.57 27.48 28.90
N CYS A 282 48.95 26.36 28.55
CA CYS A 282 48.72 25.21 29.42
C CYS A 282 48.60 23.92 28.60
N GLU A 283 48.75 22.78 29.28
CA GLU A 283 48.36 21.49 28.71
C GLU A 283 46.87 21.27 28.95
N VAL A 284 46.16 20.78 27.94
CA VAL A 284 44.70 20.59 27.99
C VAL A 284 44.32 19.16 27.63
N GLU A 285 43.57 18.52 28.52
CA GLU A 285 42.82 17.31 28.22
C GLU A 285 41.43 17.71 27.72
N PHE A 286 41.09 17.27 26.51
CA PHE A 286 39.82 17.59 25.86
C PHE A 286 38.93 16.35 25.82
N ALA A 287 37.70 16.49 26.33
CA ALA A 287 36.65 15.49 26.24
C ALA A 287 35.41 16.09 25.57
N HIS A 288 34.76 15.31 24.71
CA HIS A 288 33.55 15.68 24.02
C HIS A 288 32.62 14.48 23.92
N SER A 289 31.34 14.69 24.26
CA SER A 289 30.30 13.67 24.18
C SER A 289 28.99 14.29 23.70
N MET A 290 28.31 13.57 22.80
CA MET A 290 26.97 13.91 22.37
C MET A 290 26.07 12.69 22.47
N GLU A 291 24.87 12.90 23.00
CA GLU A 291 23.85 11.87 23.13
C GLU A 291 22.53 12.37 22.56
N ILE A 292 21.75 11.46 21.99
CA ILE A 292 20.42 11.73 21.49
C ILE A 292 19.43 10.72 22.04
N SER A 293 18.24 11.18 22.39
CA SER A 293 17.13 10.32 22.80
C SER A 293 15.82 10.79 22.18
N ARG A 294 14.99 9.84 21.75
CA ARG A 294 13.60 10.12 21.34
C ARG A 294 12.76 10.27 22.60
N ILE A 295 12.24 11.48 22.84
CA ILE A 295 11.46 11.78 24.06
C ILE A 295 9.94 11.82 23.81
N HIS A 296 9.54 11.96 22.55
CA HIS A 296 8.15 11.86 22.12
C HIS A 296 8.09 11.29 20.70
N GLU A 297 7.25 10.27 20.51
CA GLU A 297 6.99 9.68 19.20
C GLU A 297 5.48 9.64 18.99
N ALA A 298 5.00 10.35 17.98
CA ALA A 298 3.62 10.23 17.55
C ALA A 298 3.39 8.82 16.94
N PRO A 299 2.18 8.24 17.08
CA PRO A 299 1.83 6.99 16.42
C PRO A 299 2.09 7.08 14.91
N ARG A 300 2.79 6.10 14.34
CA ARG A 300 3.13 6.09 12.91
C ARG A 300 2.96 4.72 12.30
N VAL A 301 2.63 4.69 11.02
CA VAL A 301 2.28 3.45 10.31
C VAL A 301 3.50 2.57 10.00
N THR A 302 4.68 3.16 9.90
CA THR A 302 5.96 2.47 9.62
C THR A 302 6.48 1.67 10.82
N LYS A 303 6.13 2.07 12.04
CA LYS A 303 6.44 1.37 13.29
C LYS A 303 5.26 1.54 14.27
N PRO A 304 4.17 0.77 14.06
CA PRO A 304 2.89 1.03 14.72
C PRO A 304 2.89 0.72 16.22
N TYR A 305 3.74 -0.20 16.67
CA TYR A 305 3.73 -0.70 18.05
C TYR A 305 5.12 -0.73 18.67
N THR A 306 5.17 -0.46 19.98
CA THR A 306 6.32 -0.82 20.81
C THR A 306 6.36 -2.33 21.04
N GLU A 307 7.54 -2.86 21.39
CA GLU A 307 7.70 -4.30 21.72
C GLU A 307 6.73 -4.75 22.83
N ALA A 308 6.51 -3.90 23.84
CA ALA A 308 5.59 -4.20 24.93
C ALA A 308 4.12 -4.28 24.46
N GLN A 309 3.70 -3.37 23.59
CA GLN A 309 2.36 -3.41 22.99
C GLN A 309 2.18 -4.64 22.11
N TRP A 310 3.17 -4.96 21.27
CA TRP A 310 3.11 -6.12 20.38
C TRP A 310 3.03 -7.43 21.17
N SER A 311 3.86 -7.57 22.22
CA SER A 311 3.80 -8.75 23.10
C SER A 311 2.45 -8.90 23.80
N ALA A 312 1.80 -7.79 24.20
CA ALA A 312 0.46 -7.82 24.79
C ALA A 312 -0.62 -8.22 23.75
N ILE A 313 -0.50 -7.74 22.52
CA ILE A 313 -1.36 -8.13 21.39
C ILE A 313 -1.24 -9.64 21.12
N GLU A 314 -0.02 -10.17 21.07
CA GLU A 314 0.23 -11.60 20.87
C GLU A 314 -0.37 -12.46 22.00
N ALA A 315 -0.13 -12.08 23.25
CA ALA A 315 -0.67 -12.77 24.41
C ALA A 315 -2.21 -12.78 24.41
N LEU A 316 -2.86 -11.69 24.00
CA LEU A 316 -4.32 -11.65 23.88
C LEU A 316 -4.81 -12.54 22.72
N GLY A 317 -4.08 -12.57 21.60
CA GLY A 317 -4.36 -13.47 20.47
C GLY A 317 -4.41 -14.94 20.90
N HIS A 318 -3.40 -15.39 21.65
CA HIS A 318 -3.36 -16.76 22.20
C HIS A 318 -4.52 -17.03 23.16
N ARG A 319 -4.84 -16.07 24.03
CA ARG A 319 -5.97 -16.22 24.97
C ARG A 319 -7.32 -16.30 24.26
N ILE A 320 -7.53 -15.53 23.19
CA ILE A 320 -8.76 -15.62 22.40
C ILE A 320 -8.86 -16.99 21.72
N ASP A 321 -7.75 -17.51 21.21
CA ASP A 321 -7.72 -18.87 20.63
C ASP A 321 -8.12 -19.95 21.63
N GLU A 322 -7.63 -19.87 22.88
CA GLU A 322 -8.04 -20.80 23.95
C GLU A 322 -9.56 -20.79 24.14
N VAL A 323 -10.19 -19.60 24.10
CA VAL A 323 -11.64 -19.45 24.20
C VAL A 323 -12.36 -20.01 22.97
N LEU A 324 -11.90 -19.67 21.76
CA LEU A 324 -12.50 -20.16 20.51
C LEU A 324 -12.48 -21.69 20.41
N VAL A 325 -11.41 -22.32 20.92
CA VAL A 325 -11.28 -23.77 21.03
C VAL A 325 -12.19 -24.34 22.12
N ALA A 326 -12.19 -23.74 23.32
CA ALA A 326 -13.01 -24.21 24.44
C ALA A 326 -14.53 -24.18 24.12
N GLU A 327 -14.97 -23.17 23.36
CA GLU A 327 -16.36 -22.96 22.97
C GLU A 327 -16.75 -23.64 21.64
N ASP A 328 -15.84 -24.44 21.04
CA ASP A 328 -16.02 -25.15 19.77
C ASP A 328 -16.52 -24.25 18.62
N VAL A 329 -15.97 -23.03 18.50
CA VAL A 329 -16.37 -22.05 17.46
C VAL A 329 -15.94 -22.52 16.06
N ARG A 330 -14.79 -23.20 15.96
CA ARG A 330 -14.17 -23.68 14.71
C ARG A 330 -13.89 -22.57 13.69
N LEU A 331 -13.57 -21.38 14.19
CA LEU A 331 -13.28 -20.21 13.36
C LEU A 331 -11.99 -20.40 12.56
N THR A 332 -12.09 -20.23 11.25
CA THR A 332 -10.96 -19.96 10.36
C THR A 332 -11.08 -18.55 9.82
N MET A 333 -9.93 -17.90 9.62
CA MET A 333 -9.86 -16.54 9.06
C MET A 333 -8.82 -16.48 7.94
N GLY A 334 -9.21 -15.92 6.81
CA GLY A 334 -8.34 -15.58 5.69
C GLY A 334 -8.55 -14.12 5.27
N GLY A 335 -7.92 -13.75 4.16
CA GLY A 335 -8.10 -12.41 3.60
C GLY A 335 -7.73 -12.34 2.13
N GLU A 336 -8.11 -11.23 1.52
CA GLU A 336 -7.81 -10.87 0.14
C GLU A 336 -6.96 -9.57 0.10
N PRO A 337 -5.75 -9.55 0.68
CA PRO A 337 -4.86 -8.40 0.64
C PRO A 337 -4.47 -8.04 -0.80
N THR A 338 -4.39 -6.75 -1.05
CA THR A 338 -4.09 -6.20 -2.38
C THR A 338 -2.83 -5.35 -2.36
N PHE A 339 -2.05 -5.43 -3.44
CA PHE A 339 -0.74 -4.82 -3.57
C PHE A 339 -0.59 -4.04 -4.88
N VAL A 340 0.26 -3.01 -4.88
CA VAL A 340 0.66 -2.25 -6.07
C VAL A 340 2.17 -2.16 -6.21
N SER A 341 2.67 -1.78 -7.38
CA SER A 341 4.12 -1.60 -7.59
C SER A 341 4.71 -0.51 -6.70
N ILE A 342 5.91 -0.75 -6.15
CA ILE A 342 6.74 0.28 -5.51
C ILE A 342 7.34 1.23 -6.56
N ASP A 343 7.62 0.72 -7.76
CA ASP A 343 8.40 1.42 -8.79
C ASP A 343 7.58 2.38 -9.64
N ASP A 344 6.32 2.01 -9.87
CA ASP A 344 5.39 2.75 -10.71
C ASP A 344 3.96 2.59 -10.19
N PRO A 345 3.66 3.06 -8.96
CA PRO A 345 2.32 2.93 -8.38
C PRO A 345 1.22 3.65 -9.17
N ASP A 346 1.63 4.59 -10.04
CA ASP A 346 0.74 5.45 -10.83
C ASP A 346 0.56 4.97 -12.29
N GLY A 347 1.30 3.94 -12.70
CA GLY A 347 1.19 3.35 -14.03
C GLY A 347 -0.25 2.94 -14.36
N ALA A 348 -0.59 2.91 -15.65
CA ALA A 348 -1.94 2.58 -16.11
C ALA A 348 -2.42 1.22 -15.59
N GLU A 349 -1.52 0.22 -15.51
CA GLU A 349 -1.82 -1.10 -14.95
C GLU A 349 -2.15 -1.05 -13.44
N TRP A 350 -1.72 -0.02 -12.70
CA TRP A 350 -1.98 0.14 -11.27
C TRP A 350 -3.14 1.09 -10.96
N ASN A 351 -3.85 1.57 -11.99
CA ASN A 351 -5.02 2.43 -11.83
C ASN A 351 -6.23 1.99 -12.66
N THR A 352 -6.06 1.66 -13.94
CA THR A 352 -7.19 1.41 -14.85
C THR A 352 -7.09 0.09 -15.61
N GLU A 353 -5.90 -0.33 -16.01
CA GLU A 353 -5.71 -1.52 -16.85
C GLU A 353 -5.63 -2.79 -15.99
N ALA A 354 -6.27 -3.87 -16.46
CA ALA A 354 -6.23 -5.16 -15.79
C ALA A 354 -4.82 -5.77 -15.82
N LEU A 355 -4.12 -5.64 -16.95
CA LEU A 355 -2.78 -6.17 -17.16
C LEU A 355 -1.91 -5.13 -17.87
N GLY A 356 -0.66 -5.03 -17.46
CA GLY A 356 0.38 -4.31 -18.21
C GLY A 356 1.69 -5.12 -18.26
N PRO A 357 2.79 -4.49 -18.69
CA PRO A 357 4.03 -5.20 -19.00
C PRO A 357 4.73 -5.77 -17.75
N THR A 358 4.51 -5.17 -16.56
CA THR A 358 5.25 -5.56 -15.35
C THR A 358 4.40 -6.37 -14.38
N LYS A 359 3.09 -6.14 -14.31
CA LYS A 359 2.21 -6.75 -13.30
C LYS A 359 2.29 -8.29 -13.29
N ARG A 360 2.41 -8.95 -14.46
CA ARG A 360 2.58 -10.41 -14.52
C ARG A 360 3.85 -10.90 -13.86
N LEU A 361 4.96 -10.17 -14.07
CA LEU A 361 6.26 -10.54 -13.54
C LEU A 361 6.29 -10.38 -12.02
N LEU A 362 5.72 -9.31 -11.48
CA LEU A 362 5.65 -9.07 -10.04
C LEU A 362 4.72 -10.08 -9.33
N ALA A 363 3.56 -10.37 -9.92
CA ALA A 363 2.65 -11.40 -9.42
C ALA A 363 3.29 -12.81 -9.45
N ALA A 364 4.06 -13.14 -10.49
CA ALA A 364 4.81 -14.38 -10.54
C ALA A 364 5.91 -14.43 -9.46
N ASP A 365 6.62 -13.33 -9.20
CA ASP A 365 7.67 -13.29 -8.17
C ASP A 365 7.09 -13.54 -6.76
N VAL A 366 6.01 -12.83 -6.39
CA VAL A 366 5.36 -13.05 -5.09
C VAL A 366 4.76 -14.46 -5.01
N PHE A 367 4.17 -14.97 -6.10
CA PHE A 367 3.69 -16.35 -6.17
C PHE A 367 4.79 -17.37 -5.87
N HIS A 368 5.97 -17.21 -6.47
CA HIS A 368 7.10 -18.13 -6.27
C HIS A 368 7.61 -18.09 -4.83
N ARG A 369 7.74 -16.90 -4.22
CA ARG A 369 8.15 -16.74 -2.81
C ARG A 369 7.17 -17.42 -1.86
N LEU A 370 5.86 -17.24 -2.08
CA LEU A 370 4.82 -17.89 -1.28
C LEU A 370 4.83 -19.42 -1.46
N ARG A 371 5.03 -19.89 -2.70
CA ARG A 371 5.13 -21.32 -3.01
C ARG A 371 6.32 -21.96 -2.30
N GLU A 372 7.50 -21.34 -2.35
CA GLU A 372 8.71 -21.85 -1.70
C GLU A 372 8.51 -22.06 -0.20
N LYS A 373 7.76 -21.18 0.46
CA LYS A 373 7.47 -21.31 1.89
C LYS A 373 6.39 -22.35 2.20
N TYR A 374 5.23 -22.26 1.54
CA TYR A 374 4.05 -23.02 1.97
C TYR A 374 3.87 -24.35 1.26
N ALA A 375 4.29 -24.44 -0.01
CA ALA A 375 3.94 -25.56 -0.88
C ALA A 375 5.05 -25.86 -1.91
N PRO A 376 6.27 -26.21 -1.47
CA PRO A 376 7.38 -26.51 -2.39
C PRO A 376 7.04 -27.66 -3.37
N ASN A 377 6.30 -28.65 -2.87
CA ASN A 377 5.78 -29.80 -3.63
C ASN A 377 4.29 -29.67 -4.00
N GLY A 378 3.78 -28.42 -4.01
CA GLY A 378 2.43 -28.10 -4.44
C GLY A 378 2.27 -28.13 -5.96
N LEU A 379 1.03 -28.27 -6.40
CA LEU A 379 0.62 -28.15 -7.79
C LEU A 379 0.50 -26.68 -8.17
N THR A 380 1.35 -26.24 -9.09
CA THR A 380 1.20 -24.95 -9.76
C THR A 380 0.16 -25.07 -10.88
N HIS A 381 -0.82 -24.16 -10.91
CA HIS A 381 -1.85 -24.11 -11.95
C HIS A 381 -2.11 -22.66 -12.36
N PHE A 382 -1.87 -22.34 -13.63
CA PHE A 382 -1.98 -21.00 -14.20
C PHE A 382 -3.19 -20.97 -15.14
N GLY A 383 -4.34 -20.57 -14.60
CA GLY A 383 -5.62 -20.63 -15.31
C GLY A 383 -6.19 -19.26 -15.65
N GLN A 384 -7.38 -19.27 -16.26
CA GLN A 384 -8.21 -18.08 -16.38
C GLN A 384 -8.81 -17.73 -15.01
N GLY A 385 -8.67 -16.48 -14.60
CA GLY A 385 -9.33 -15.87 -13.46
C GLY A 385 -10.70 -15.30 -13.84
N LYS A 386 -11.16 -14.27 -13.10
CA LYS A 386 -12.46 -13.63 -13.35
C LYS A 386 -12.49 -12.94 -14.72
N TRP A 387 -13.66 -12.96 -15.37
CA TRP A 387 -13.92 -12.27 -16.62
C TRP A 387 -15.02 -11.23 -16.41
N TYR A 388 -14.73 -9.96 -16.67
CA TYR A 388 -15.71 -8.88 -16.44
C TYR A 388 -16.34 -8.40 -17.75
N PRO A 389 -17.61 -7.94 -17.72
CA PRO A 389 -18.28 -7.39 -18.89
C PRO A 389 -17.47 -6.25 -19.54
N GLY A 390 -17.16 -6.37 -20.83
CA GLY A 390 -16.37 -5.38 -21.58
C GLY A 390 -14.90 -5.76 -21.77
N GLU A 391 -14.37 -6.74 -21.03
CA GLU A 391 -13.02 -7.28 -21.26
C GLU A 391 -13.03 -8.28 -22.43
N GLN A 392 -12.03 -8.21 -23.32
CA GLN A 392 -11.93 -9.12 -24.45
C GLN A 392 -11.44 -10.52 -24.08
N LEU A 393 -10.62 -10.62 -23.03
CA LEU A 393 -10.07 -11.86 -22.53
C LEU A 393 -10.27 -11.95 -21.01
N PRO A 394 -10.51 -13.14 -20.47
CA PRO A 394 -10.52 -13.36 -19.03
C PRO A 394 -9.14 -13.07 -18.45
N ARG A 395 -9.11 -12.58 -17.21
CA ARG A 395 -7.86 -12.37 -16.46
C ARG A 395 -7.20 -13.73 -16.21
N TRP A 396 -5.98 -13.74 -15.69
CA TRP A 396 -5.30 -14.99 -15.31
C TRP A 396 -5.15 -15.08 -13.79
N SER A 397 -5.00 -16.29 -13.27
CA SER A 397 -4.79 -16.56 -11.84
C SER A 397 -3.66 -17.56 -11.65
N LEU A 398 -2.70 -17.22 -10.78
CA LEU A 398 -1.60 -18.10 -10.40
C LEU A 398 -1.98 -18.81 -9.11
N ASN A 399 -2.27 -20.10 -9.20
CA ASN A 399 -2.76 -20.88 -8.08
C ASN A 399 -1.73 -21.92 -7.66
N CYS A 400 -1.62 -22.15 -6.36
CA CYS A 400 -0.82 -23.24 -5.80
C CYS A 400 -1.68 -24.10 -4.89
N PHE A 401 -1.79 -25.39 -5.19
CA PHE A 401 -2.57 -26.36 -4.42
C PHE A 401 -1.66 -27.36 -3.71
N TRP A 402 -1.93 -27.70 -2.44
CA TRP A 402 -1.21 -28.75 -1.72
C TRP A 402 -2.13 -29.52 -0.79
N ARG A 403 -1.74 -30.75 -0.43
CA ARG A 403 -2.56 -31.59 0.45
C ARG A 403 -2.33 -31.24 1.91
N THR A 404 -3.42 -31.30 2.68
CA THR A 404 -3.41 -31.09 4.13
C THR A 404 -2.69 -32.20 4.90
N ASP A 405 -2.54 -33.39 4.31
CA ASP A 405 -1.81 -34.52 4.90
C ASP A 405 -0.29 -34.52 4.63
N GLY A 406 0.22 -33.49 3.91
CA GLY A 406 1.65 -33.33 3.61
C GLY A 406 2.16 -34.19 2.45
N GLU A 407 1.33 -35.06 1.85
CA GLU A 407 1.72 -35.81 0.65
C GLU A 407 1.87 -34.86 -0.57
N PRO A 408 2.88 -35.09 -1.44
CA PRO A 408 3.10 -34.23 -2.60
C PRO A 408 2.01 -34.42 -3.66
N ILE A 409 1.45 -33.31 -4.16
CA ILE A 409 0.64 -33.32 -5.40
C ILE A 409 1.57 -33.33 -6.62
N TRP A 410 2.73 -32.69 -6.52
CA TRP A 410 3.77 -32.69 -7.54
C TRP A 410 5.12 -33.00 -6.89
N HIS A 411 5.79 -34.05 -7.32
CA HIS A 411 7.00 -34.58 -6.67
C HIS A 411 8.29 -33.89 -7.12
N ASN A 412 8.41 -33.54 -8.41
CA ASN A 412 9.63 -32.97 -8.97
C ASN A 412 9.43 -31.51 -9.44
N PRO A 413 9.73 -30.51 -8.59
CA PRO A 413 9.59 -29.10 -8.92
C PRO A 413 10.29 -28.64 -10.21
N ALA A 414 11.36 -29.32 -10.65
CA ALA A 414 12.09 -28.98 -11.86
C ALA A 414 11.30 -29.27 -13.16
N LEU A 415 10.22 -30.06 -13.08
CA LEU A 415 9.31 -30.35 -14.20
C LEU A 415 8.17 -29.32 -14.32
N MET A 416 8.10 -28.33 -13.43
CA MET A 416 7.25 -27.16 -13.62
C MET A 416 8.01 -26.13 -14.45
N ALA A 417 7.45 -25.73 -15.59
CA ALA A 417 8.14 -24.80 -16.48
C ALA A 417 8.19 -23.39 -15.88
N ASP A 418 9.26 -22.65 -16.21
CA ASP A 418 9.47 -21.25 -15.84
C ASP A 418 9.00 -20.35 -16.99
N GLU A 419 8.08 -19.41 -16.71
CA GLU A 419 7.58 -18.45 -17.70
C GLU A 419 8.66 -17.50 -18.24
N LYS A 420 9.89 -17.52 -17.71
CA LYS A 420 11.03 -16.76 -18.24
C LYS A 420 11.90 -17.55 -19.22
N LYS A 421 11.74 -18.88 -19.30
CA LYS A 421 12.55 -19.76 -20.16
C LYS A 421 11.80 -20.18 -21.42
N ASN A 422 12.51 -20.41 -22.51
CA ASN A 422 11.96 -20.94 -23.75
C ASN A 422 12.64 -22.28 -24.04
N ASP A 423 11.88 -23.37 -23.97
CA ASP A 423 12.37 -24.74 -24.11
C ASP A 423 12.25 -25.26 -25.55
N GLY A 424 11.85 -24.40 -26.51
CA GLY A 424 11.70 -24.76 -27.92
C GLY A 424 10.55 -25.74 -28.22
N VAL A 425 9.56 -25.83 -27.33
CA VAL A 425 8.41 -26.74 -27.48
C VAL A 425 7.58 -26.38 -28.72
N ASN A 426 7.21 -27.42 -29.49
CA ASN A 426 6.38 -27.30 -30.70
C ASN A 426 5.21 -28.30 -30.68
N ALA A 427 4.39 -28.29 -31.74
CA ALA A 427 3.18 -29.11 -31.83
C ALA A 427 3.47 -30.63 -31.80
N ASP A 428 4.59 -31.08 -32.39
CA ASP A 428 5.00 -32.49 -32.32
C ASP A 428 5.34 -32.91 -30.88
N THR A 429 6.00 -32.04 -30.12
CA THR A 429 6.30 -32.26 -28.70
C THR A 429 5.01 -32.40 -27.90
N ALA A 430 4.02 -31.54 -28.15
CA ALA A 430 2.70 -31.62 -27.53
C ALA A 430 1.96 -32.94 -27.88
N ALA A 431 2.04 -33.39 -29.13
CA ALA A 431 1.47 -34.66 -29.58
C ALA A 431 2.09 -35.86 -28.85
N ARG A 432 3.43 -35.91 -28.82
CA ARG A 432 4.19 -36.97 -28.12
C ARG A 432 3.90 -36.96 -26.63
N PHE A 433 3.76 -35.78 -26.03
CA PHE A 433 3.43 -35.63 -24.62
C PHE A 433 2.05 -36.22 -24.28
N LEU A 434 0.98 -35.85 -24.99
CA LEU A 434 -0.34 -36.43 -24.73
C LEU A 434 -0.40 -37.93 -25.01
N ARG A 435 0.33 -38.44 -26.01
CA ARG A 435 0.43 -39.88 -26.24
C ARG A 435 1.09 -40.59 -25.06
N LYS A 436 2.10 -39.98 -24.44
CA LYS A 436 2.72 -40.51 -23.21
C LYS A 436 1.76 -40.47 -22.02
N VAL A 437 1.01 -39.38 -21.85
CA VAL A 437 -0.05 -39.32 -20.82
C VAL A 437 -1.07 -40.43 -21.04
N ALA A 438 -1.53 -40.66 -22.28
CA ALA A 438 -2.44 -41.73 -22.63
C ALA A 438 -1.87 -43.12 -22.27
N GLU A 439 -0.59 -43.40 -22.59
CA GLU A 439 0.08 -44.64 -22.19
C GLU A 439 0.09 -44.85 -20.67
N HIS A 440 0.33 -43.80 -19.89
CA HIS A 440 0.32 -43.86 -18.42
C HIS A 440 -1.08 -44.12 -17.84
N LEU A 441 -2.12 -43.59 -18.48
CA LEU A 441 -3.52 -43.83 -18.10
C LEU A 441 -4.06 -45.18 -18.60
N GLY A 442 -3.31 -45.89 -19.45
CA GLY A 442 -3.72 -47.15 -20.08
C GLY A 442 -4.66 -46.98 -21.28
N LEU A 443 -4.66 -45.79 -21.90
CA LEU A 443 -5.49 -45.39 -23.03
C LEU A 443 -4.75 -45.60 -24.36
N ALA A 444 -5.50 -45.87 -25.43
CA ALA A 444 -4.90 -46.03 -26.76
C ALA A 444 -4.44 -44.67 -27.33
N ALA A 445 -3.14 -44.55 -27.65
CA ALA A 445 -2.53 -43.34 -28.18
C ALA A 445 -3.13 -42.84 -29.52
N ARG A 446 -3.89 -43.70 -30.23
CA ARG A 446 -4.58 -43.36 -31.50
C ARG A 446 -5.66 -42.29 -31.33
N HIS A 447 -6.20 -42.10 -30.12
CA HIS A 447 -7.24 -41.11 -29.86
C HIS A 447 -6.68 -39.68 -29.66
N VAL A 448 -5.35 -39.50 -29.70
CA VAL A 448 -4.73 -38.17 -29.70
C VAL A 448 -4.74 -37.61 -31.12
N PHE A 449 -5.39 -36.46 -31.33
CA PHE A 449 -5.50 -35.82 -32.64
C PHE A 449 -5.14 -34.32 -32.59
N PRO A 450 -4.71 -33.71 -33.71
CA PRO A 450 -4.35 -32.30 -33.77
C PRO A 450 -5.59 -31.38 -33.83
N ALA A 451 -5.45 -30.18 -33.26
CA ALA A 451 -6.41 -29.08 -33.36
C ALA A 451 -5.82 -27.89 -34.13
N PHE A 452 -6.66 -27.21 -34.92
CA PHE A 452 -6.27 -26.16 -35.85
C PHE A 452 -7.10 -24.90 -35.66
N GLU A 453 -6.57 -23.74 -36.05
CA GLU A 453 -7.37 -22.51 -36.19
C GLU A 453 -8.48 -22.69 -37.23
N ASP A 454 -9.62 -22.03 -37.04
CA ASP A 454 -10.73 -22.05 -38.01
C ASP A 454 -10.37 -21.25 -39.28
N VAL A 455 -9.85 -21.97 -40.26
CA VAL A 455 -9.44 -21.45 -41.57
C VAL A 455 -10.56 -20.67 -42.25
N TYR A 456 -11.81 -21.15 -42.17
CA TYR A 456 -12.93 -20.53 -42.87
C TYR A 456 -13.33 -19.21 -42.23
N TYR A 457 -13.30 -19.14 -40.90
CA TYR A 457 -13.53 -17.90 -40.17
C TYR A 457 -12.49 -16.82 -40.51
N TYR A 458 -11.21 -17.16 -40.49
CA TYR A 458 -10.15 -16.18 -40.77
C TYR A 458 -10.13 -15.75 -42.24
N LEU A 459 -10.39 -16.65 -43.19
CA LEU A 459 -10.56 -16.29 -44.61
C LEU A 459 -11.78 -15.37 -44.84
N TRP A 460 -12.89 -15.61 -44.13
CA TRP A 460 -14.04 -14.71 -44.18
C TRP A 460 -13.72 -13.33 -43.59
N ARG A 461 -12.94 -13.29 -42.50
CA ARG A 461 -12.54 -12.03 -41.85
C ARG A 461 -11.53 -11.25 -42.68
N GLU A 462 -10.56 -11.92 -43.29
CA GLU A 462 -9.62 -11.36 -44.27
C GLU A 462 -10.36 -10.69 -45.43
N ARG A 463 -11.36 -11.36 -46.00
CA ARG A 463 -12.21 -10.81 -47.07
C ARG A 463 -12.99 -9.55 -46.66
N LYS A 464 -13.26 -9.38 -45.37
CA LYS A 464 -13.95 -8.20 -44.82
C LYS A 464 -13.03 -7.02 -44.54
N LEU A 465 -11.70 -7.19 -44.64
CA LEU A 465 -10.77 -6.08 -44.52
C LEU A 465 -10.99 -5.09 -45.69
N PRO A 466 -10.89 -3.77 -45.44
CA PRO A 466 -10.94 -2.78 -46.51
C PRO A 466 -9.90 -3.07 -47.61
N VAL A 467 -10.24 -2.75 -48.86
CA VAL A 467 -9.44 -3.11 -50.06
C VAL A 467 -8.01 -2.55 -50.04
N ASN A 468 -7.74 -1.56 -49.18
CA ASN A 468 -6.45 -0.87 -49.06
C ASN A 468 -5.65 -1.22 -47.79
N VAL A 469 -6.02 -2.29 -47.08
CA VAL A 469 -5.25 -2.81 -45.94
C VAL A 469 -4.85 -4.26 -46.17
N ASP A 470 -3.64 -4.57 -45.73
CA ASP A 470 -3.05 -5.90 -45.82
C ASP A 470 -3.40 -6.69 -44.54
N PRO A 471 -3.63 -8.01 -44.57
CA PRO A 471 -3.87 -8.81 -43.38
C PRO A 471 -2.76 -8.71 -42.31
N PHE A 472 -1.52 -8.46 -42.75
CA PHE A 472 -0.33 -8.24 -41.90
C PHE A 472 -0.15 -6.76 -41.46
N ASP A 473 -0.92 -5.81 -42.04
CA ASP A 473 -1.04 -4.40 -41.59
C ASP A 473 -2.51 -3.91 -41.69
N SER A 474 -3.39 -4.55 -40.91
CA SER A 474 -4.84 -4.47 -41.11
C SER A 474 -5.49 -3.16 -40.64
N ARG A 475 -4.71 -2.18 -40.14
CA ARG A 475 -5.13 -0.89 -39.51
C ARG A 475 -6.48 -0.95 -38.79
N LEU A 476 -6.72 -2.05 -38.06
CA LEU A 476 -7.94 -2.23 -37.27
C LEU A 476 -7.95 -1.24 -36.11
N LYS A 477 -9.14 -0.78 -35.74
CA LYS A 477 -9.34 0.05 -34.54
C LYS A 477 -8.97 -0.69 -33.26
N ASP A 478 -8.98 -2.02 -33.30
CA ASP A 478 -8.64 -2.92 -32.20
C ASP A 478 -7.20 -3.45 -32.36
N PRO A 479 -6.25 -3.04 -31.49
CA PRO A 479 -4.87 -3.49 -31.54
C PRO A 479 -4.68 -4.99 -31.29
N LEU A 480 -5.50 -5.60 -30.40
CA LEU A 480 -5.40 -7.02 -30.04
C LEU A 480 -5.85 -7.90 -31.19
N GLU A 481 -6.95 -7.52 -31.84
CA GLU A 481 -7.45 -8.23 -33.00
C GLU A 481 -6.46 -8.17 -34.19
N ARG A 482 -5.81 -7.02 -34.37
CA ARG A 482 -4.74 -6.86 -35.38
C ARG A 482 -3.58 -7.80 -35.12
N GLU A 483 -3.10 -7.85 -33.87
CA GLU A 483 -2.00 -8.74 -33.48
C GLU A 483 -2.38 -10.22 -33.64
N ARG A 484 -3.62 -10.59 -33.29
CA ARG A 484 -4.15 -11.95 -33.49
C ARG A 484 -4.12 -12.37 -34.96
N LEU A 485 -4.65 -11.53 -35.86
CA LEU A 485 -4.64 -11.84 -37.30
C LEU A 485 -3.20 -12.04 -37.79
N ARG A 486 -2.29 -11.14 -37.41
CA ARG A 486 -0.87 -11.24 -37.74
C ARG A 486 -0.27 -12.58 -37.27
N GLN A 487 -0.49 -12.96 -36.02
CA GLN A 487 0.05 -14.21 -35.46
C GLN A 487 -0.53 -15.46 -36.13
N VAL A 488 -1.84 -15.48 -36.42
CA VAL A 488 -2.50 -16.61 -37.09
C VAL A 488 -1.96 -16.78 -38.51
N PHE A 489 -1.78 -15.70 -39.27
CA PHE A 489 -1.23 -15.77 -40.63
C PHE A 489 0.28 -16.05 -40.65
N ASP A 490 1.07 -15.52 -39.71
CA ASP A 490 2.51 -15.80 -39.57
C ASP A 490 2.78 -17.29 -39.29
N ARG A 491 1.93 -17.94 -38.47
CA ARG A 491 2.07 -19.37 -38.11
C ARG A 491 1.55 -20.32 -39.20
N GLY A 492 0.64 -19.84 -40.06
CA GLY A 492 -0.01 -20.65 -41.10
C GLY A 492 -1.29 -21.35 -40.60
N LEU A 493 -2.35 -21.32 -41.42
CA LEU A 493 -3.68 -21.85 -41.10
C LEU A 493 -3.76 -23.40 -41.11
N ASP A 494 -2.75 -24.08 -41.65
CA ASP A 494 -2.65 -25.54 -41.69
C ASP A 494 -1.79 -26.13 -40.57
N ALA A 495 -1.14 -25.28 -39.77
CA ALA A 495 -0.33 -25.70 -38.63
C ALA A 495 -1.21 -26.15 -37.46
N ALA A 496 -0.86 -27.27 -36.83
CA ALA A 496 -1.51 -27.71 -35.60
C ALA A 496 -1.14 -26.76 -34.45
N ILE A 497 -2.15 -26.16 -33.83
CA ILE A 497 -1.96 -25.25 -32.69
C ILE A 497 -1.74 -26.02 -31.41
N GLY A 498 -2.39 -27.17 -31.27
CA GLY A 498 -2.28 -28.05 -30.11
C GLY A 498 -2.79 -29.44 -30.43
N HIS A 499 -2.77 -30.31 -29.45
CA HIS A 499 -3.30 -31.67 -29.54
C HIS A 499 -4.34 -31.91 -28.46
N VAL A 500 -5.28 -32.80 -28.75
CA VAL A 500 -6.43 -33.10 -27.90
C VAL A 500 -6.44 -34.59 -27.60
N LEU A 501 -6.66 -34.93 -26.34
CA LEU A 501 -6.90 -36.29 -25.85
C LEU A 501 -8.27 -36.33 -25.17
N PRO A 502 -9.30 -36.90 -25.81
CA PRO A 502 -10.57 -37.18 -25.15
C PRO A 502 -10.33 -38.11 -23.98
N VAL A 503 -10.72 -37.69 -22.78
CA VAL A 503 -10.48 -38.45 -21.54
C VAL A 503 -11.59 -38.20 -20.55
N ALA A 504 -12.15 -39.29 -20.04
CA ALA A 504 -13.10 -39.28 -18.93
C ALA A 504 -12.90 -40.55 -18.09
N LYS A 505 -13.35 -40.53 -16.85
CA LYS A 505 -13.42 -41.73 -16.03
C LYS A 505 -14.76 -42.42 -16.25
N ASP A 506 -14.74 -43.74 -16.39
CA ASP A 506 -15.97 -44.54 -16.43
C ASP A 506 -16.47 -44.78 -14.99
N PRO A 507 -17.65 -44.26 -14.61
CA PRO A 507 -18.18 -44.40 -13.25
C PRO A 507 -18.39 -45.86 -12.83
N ALA A 508 -18.68 -46.76 -13.78
CA ALA A 508 -18.98 -48.16 -13.48
C ALA A 508 -17.72 -48.99 -13.22
N SER A 509 -16.67 -48.80 -14.04
CA SER A 509 -15.43 -49.59 -13.93
C SER A 509 -14.32 -48.90 -13.14
N GLY A 510 -14.44 -47.59 -12.87
CA GLY A 510 -13.41 -46.78 -12.23
C GLY A 510 -12.14 -46.62 -13.09
N ARG A 511 -12.18 -46.98 -14.38
CA ARG A 511 -11.06 -46.89 -15.32
C ARG A 511 -11.17 -45.64 -16.19
N TRP A 512 -10.02 -45.12 -16.62
CA TRP A 512 -10.00 -44.09 -17.65
C TRP A 512 -10.47 -44.68 -18.98
N ARG A 513 -11.29 -43.91 -19.69
CA ARG A 513 -11.74 -44.19 -21.05
C ARG A 513 -11.45 -43.02 -21.97
N SER A 514 -11.32 -43.33 -23.25
CA SER A 514 -11.07 -42.39 -24.33
C SER A 514 -11.74 -42.95 -25.60
N GLY A 515 -12.10 -42.09 -26.54
CA GLY A 515 -12.78 -42.50 -27.77
C GLY A 515 -12.61 -41.49 -28.89
N GLU A 516 -13.04 -41.87 -30.09
CA GLU A 516 -12.99 -41.00 -31.27
C GLU A 516 -14.02 -39.86 -31.16
N TRP A 517 -13.63 -38.67 -31.64
CA TRP A 517 -14.53 -37.54 -31.84
C TRP A 517 -15.05 -37.55 -33.27
N PHE A 518 -16.36 -37.45 -33.43
CA PHE A 518 -17.05 -37.51 -34.73
C PHE A 518 -17.44 -36.11 -35.15
N LEU A 519 -16.46 -35.32 -35.59
CA LEU A 519 -16.67 -33.95 -36.03
C LEU A 519 -17.15 -33.92 -37.48
N ARG A 520 -18.02 -32.96 -37.83
CA ARG A 520 -18.52 -32.79 -39.22
C ARG A 520 -17.42 -32.45 -40.22
N ASN A 521 -16.41 -31.72 -39.78
CA ASN A 521 -15.26 -31.36 -40.58
C ASN A 521 -14.19 -32.44 -40.42
N GLU A 522 -13.44 -32.77 -41.48
CA GLU A 522 -12.36 -33.77 -41.46
C GLU A 522 -11.22 -33.43 -40.47
N ARG A 523 -11.22 -32.23 -39.87
CA ARG A 523 -10.26 -31.73 -38.87
C ARG A 523 -10.98 -31.08 -37.68
N CYS A 524 -10.32 -31.07 -36.52
CA CYS A 524 -10.78 -30.34 -35.33
C CYS A 524 -10.42 -28.85 -35.43
N TYR A 525 -11.38 -28.03 -35.89
CA TYR A 525 -11.25 -26.57 -35.91
C TYR A 525 -11.71 -25.96 -34.58
N LEU A 526 -10.85 -25.11 -34.01
CA LEU A 526 -11.11 -24.42 -32.75
C LEU A 526 -12.07 -23.24 -32.94
N ILE A 527 -12.90 -22.98 -31.93
CA ILE A 527 -13.67 -21.74 -31.84
C ILE A 527 -12.68 -20.57 -31.88
N PRO A 528 -12.82 -19.57 -32.76
CA PRO A 528 -11.86 -18.45 -32.85
C PRO A 528 -11.72 -17.64 -31.55
N GLY A 529 -10.49 -17.33 -31.12
CA GLY A 529 -10.21 -16.51 -29.93
C GLY A 529 -8.79 -16.73 -29.37
N ASP A 530 -8.41 -16.03 -28.30
CA ASP A 530 -7.06 -16.17 -27.68
C ASP A 530 -7.06 -17.02 -26.39
N SER A 531 -8.18 -17.64 -26.05
CA SER A 531 -8.22 -18.56 -24.92
C SER A 531 -7.36 -19.81 -25.19
N PRO A 532 -6.88 -20.52 -24.15
CA PRO A 532 -6.26 -21.83 -24.30
C PRO A 532 -7.08 -22.80 -25.15
N VAL A 533 -6.40 -23.69 -25.89
CA VAL A 533 -7.03 -24.67 -26.80
C VAL A 533 -8.21 -25.41 -26.17
N GLY A 534 -8.12 -25.77 -24.88
CA GLY A 534 -9.18 -26.49 -24.16
C GLY A 534 -10.52 -25.75 -24.03
N TYR A 535 -10.50 -24.42 -23.89
CA TYR A 535 -11.73 -23.62 -23.85
C TYR A 535 -12.32 -23.34 -25.25
N ARG A 536 -11.56 -23.66 -26.31
CA ARG A 536 -11.92 -23.40 -27.70
C ARG A 536 -12.34 -24.67 -28.44
N LEU A 537 -12.49 -25.80 -27.75
CA LEU A 537 -12.87 -27.06 -28.36
C LEU A 537 -14.31 -27.01 -28.90
N PRO A 538 -14.58 -27.52 -30.12
CA PRO A 538 -15.90 -27.47 -30.74
C PRO A 538 -16.83 -28.58 -30.20
N ILE A 539 -17.09 -28.59 -28.90
CA ILE A 539 -17.88 -29.64 -28.23
C ILE A 539 -19.28 -29.77 -28.85
N ASP A 540 -19.89 -28.66 -29.26
CA ASP A 540 -21.22 -28.64 -29.91
C ASP A 540 -21.24 -29.26 -31.31
N SER A 541 -20.06 -29.45 -31.93
CA SER A 541 -19.94 -30.14 -33.23
C SER A 541 -19.93 -31.67 -33.10
N GLN A 542 -19.88 -32.19 -31.88
CA GLN A 542 -19.98 -33.62 -31.59
C GLN A 542 -21.41 -34.11 -31.80
N PRO A 543 -21.60 -35.43 -31.97
CA PRO A 543 -22.95 -35.96 -32.10
C PRO A 543 -23.85 -35.64 -30.92
N TRP A 544 -25.11 -35.35 -31.27
CA TRP A 544 -26.15 -34.96 -30.33
C TRP A 544 -26.38 -36.03 -29.26
N VAL A 545 -26.69 -35.58 -28.05
CA VAL A 545 -27.11 -36.40 -26.92
C VAL A 545 -28.37 -35.74 -26.37
N LYS A 546 -29.33 -36.55 -25.93
CA LYS A 546 -30.53 -36.04 -25.25
C LYS A 546 -30.09 -35.30 -23.98
N GLU A 547 -30.82 -34.25 -23.64
CA GLU A 547 -30.53 -33.45 -22.43
C GLU A 547 -30.52 -34.31 -21.16
N SER A 548 -31.40 -35.32 -21.05
CA SER A 548 -31.42 -36.28 -19.94
C SER A 548 -30.20 -37.20 -19.85
N ASP A 549 -29.50 -37.39 -20.97
CA ASP A 549 -28.39 -38.34 -21.09
C ASP A 549 -27.04 -37.61 -21.19
N TYR A 550 -27.05 -36.27 -21.14
CA TYR A 550 -25.83 -35.47 -21.21
C TYR A 550 -24.97 -35.74 -19.97
N PRO A 551 -23.69 -36.13 -20.13
CA PRO A 551 -22.83 -36.49 -19.00
C PRO A 551 -22.32 -35.22 -18.30
N HIS A 552 -23.18 -34.59 -17.51
CA HIS A 552 -22.83 -33.43 -16.70
C HIS A 552 -21.86 -33.83 -15.59
N VAL A 553 -20.71 -33.16 -15.51
CA VAL A 553 -19.84 -33.23 -14.33
C VAL A 553 -20.52 -32.46 -13.21
N LEU A 554 -21.08 -33.18 -12.24
CA LEU A 554 -21.73 -32.57 -11.09
C LEU A 554 -20.67 -32.24 -10.04
N PRO A 555 -20.57 -30.98 -9.58
CA PRO A 555 -19.65 -30.64 -8.51
C PRO A 555 -20.07 -31.38 -7.22
N PRO A 556 -19.11 -31.94 -6.46
CA PRO A 556 -19.41 -32.57 -5.19
C PRO A 556 -20.05 -31.57 -4.22
N ASP A 557 -20.97 -32.04 -3.37
CA ASP A 557 -21.54 -31.21 -2.31
C ASP A 557 -20.45 -30.93 -1.26
N PRO A 558 -20.11 -29.67 -0.95
CA PRO A 558 -19.13 -29.32 0.08
C PRO A 558 -19.46 -29.85 1.49
N MET A 559 -20.70 -30.26 1.74
CA MET A 559 -21.17 -30.83 3.01
C MET A 559 -20.96 -32.36 3.10
N GLN A 560 -20.49 -33.02 2.04
CA GLN A 560 -20.31 -34.48 2.06
C GLN A 560 -19.12 -34.90 2.95
N ALA A 561 -19.18 -36.10 3.52
CA ALA A 561 -18.05 -36.66 4.24
C ALA A 561 -17.01 -37.24 3.27
N HIS A 562 -15.73 -36.97 3.53
CA HIS A 562 -14.62 -37.44 2.71
C HIS A 562 -13.75 -38.46 3.46
N GLY A 563 -13.35 -39.54 2.78
CA GLY A 563 -12.35 -40.49 3.28
C GLY A 563 -10.91 -39.96 3.12
N ALA A 564 -9.93 -40.73 3.59
CA ALA A 564 -8.52 -40.43 3.35
C ALA A 564 -8.18 -40.53 1.85
N LEU A 565 -7.37 -39.59 1.34
CA LEU A 565 -6.86 -39.65 -0.02
C LEU A 565 -5.80 -40.76 -0.16
N PRO A 566 -5.70 -41.44 -1.33
CA PRO A 566 -4.62 -42.40 -1.56
C PRO A 566 -3.25 -41.71 -1.46
N PRO A 567 -2.23 -42.36 -0.84
CA PRO A 567 -0.85 -41.86 -0.82
C PRO A 567 -0.28 -41.74 -2.23
N ARG A 568 0.66 -40.80 -2.45
CA ARG A 568 1.22 -40.56 -3.79
C ARG A 568 1.83 -41.83 -4.41
N VAL A 569 2.55 -42.60 -3.61
CA VAL A 569 3.19 -43.85 -4.03
C VAL A 569 2.17 -44.84 -4.58
N GLN A 570 1.01 -44.97 -3.92
CA GLN A 570 -0.05 -45.86 -4.35
C GLN A 570 -0.61 -45.44 -5.72
N ILE A 571 -0.84 -44.14 -5.95
CA ILE A 571 -1.28 -43.61 -7.25
C ILE A 571 -0.25 -43.96 -8.33
N THR A 572 1.04 -43.73 -8.05
CA THR A 572 2.12 -44.03 -9.01
C THR A 572 2.23 -45.53 -9.30
N GLU A 573 2.09 -46.41 -8.31
CA GLU A 573 2.08 -47.86 -8.51
C GLU A 573 0.90 -48.32 -9.35
N GLN A 574 -0.30 -47.76 -9.11
CA GLN A 574 -1.49 -48.04 -9.92
C GLN A 574 -1.29 -47.62 -11.39
N LEU A 575 -0.74 -46.43 -11.64
CA LEU A 575 -0.41 -45.97 -12.99
C LEU A 575 0.63 -46.87 -13.66
N ARG A 576 1.68 -47.30 -12.93
CA ARG A 576 2.69 -48.24 -13.45
C ARG A 576 2.07 -49.59 -13.81
N ALA A 577 1.22 -50.14 -12.95
CA ALA A 577 0.52 -51.40 -13.20
C ALA A 577 -0.41 -51.31 -14.43
N ARG A 578 -1.14 -50.20 -14.59
CA ARG A 578 -2.00 -49.95 -15.76
C ARG A 578 -1.19 -49.83 -17.05
N ARG A 579 -0.08 -49.09 -17.02
CA ARG A 579 0.84 -48.99 -18.15
C ARG A 579 1.41 -50.34 -18.55
N GLN A 580 1.83 -51.17 -17.58
CA GLN A 580 2.31 -52.53 -17.85
C GLN A 580 1.23 -53.43 -18.44
N ALA A 581 0.01 -53.37 -17.92
CA ALA A 581 -1.13 -54.10 -18.48
C ALA A 581 -1.44 -53.65 -19.92
N HIS A 582 -1.36 -52.35 -20.21
CA HIS A 582 -1.55 -51.79 -21.54
C HIS A 582 -0.45 -52.24 -22.52
N LEU A 583 0.82 -52.25 -22.09
CA LEU A 583 1.96 -52.73 -22.88
C LEU A 583 1.96 -54.26 -23.09
N GLY A 584 1.34 -55.01 -22.18
CA GLY A 584 1.24 -56.47 -22.22
C GLY A 584 0.06 -57.03 -23.03
N LEU A 585 -0.88 -56.17 -23.46
CA LEU A 585 -1.99 -56.56 -24.33
C LEU A 585 -1.53 -56.55 -25.81
N THR A 586 -1.45 -57.72 -26.45
CA THR A 586 -1.53 -57.79 -27.91
C THR A 586 -2.91 -57.24 -28.31
N ALA A 587 -2.95 -56.18 -29.10
CA ALA A 587 -4.17 -55.48 -29.50
C ALA A 587 -5.27 -56.45 -29.98
N THR A 588 -6.17 -56.86 -29.09
CA THR A 588 -7.47 -57.39 -29.46
C THR A 588 -8.34 -56.20 -29.86
N PRO A 589 -8.85 -56.15 -31.10
CA PRO A 589 -9.71 -55.05 -31.55
C PRO A 589 -11.09 -55.20 -30.90
N VAL A 590 -11.32 -54.51 -29.79
CA VAL A 590 -12.67 -54.33 -29.23
C VAL A 590 -12.79 -52.88 -28.75
N ASP A 591 -13.19 -52.01 -29.66
CA ASP A 591 -14.49 -51.33 -29.64
C ASP A 591 -14.50 -50.38 -30.82
N MET A 592 -15.16 -50.79 -31.92
CA MET A 592 -15.49 -49.86 -32.99
C MET A 592 -16.61 -48.99 -32.43
N ALA A 593 -16.23 -47.87 -31.79
CA ALA A 593 -17.17 -46.79 -31.53
C ALA A 593 -17.81 -46.44 -32.87
N HIS A 594 -19.10 -46.75 -33.00
CA HIS A 594 -19.83 -46.43 -34.21
C HIS A 594 -20.23 -44.95 -34.16
N ALA A 595 -20.25 -44.30 -35.31
CA ALA A 595 -20.87 -42.99 -35.41
C ALA A 595 -22.38 -43.15 -35.16
N PRO A 596 -22.98 -42.37 -34.25
CA PRO A 596 -24.40 -42.49 -33.93
C PRO A 596 -25.27 -42.21 -35.17
N THR A 597 -26.41 -42.88 -35.24
CA THR A 597 -27.40 -42.65 -36.30
C THR A 597 -28.19 -41.35 -36.05
N PRO A 598 -28.80 -40.74 -37.09
CA PRO A 598 -29.57 -39.51 -36.91
C PRO A 598 -30.70 -39.66 -35.87
N GLY A 599 -30.66 -38.85 -34.80
CA GLY A 599 -31.65 -38.87 -33.71
C GLY A 599 -31.34 -39.86 -32.57
N GLU A 600 -30.24 -40.61 -32.67
CA GLU A 600 -29.72 -41.44 -31.59
C GLU A 600 -28.98 -40.58 -30.55
N SER A 601 -29.23 -40.85 -29.27
CA SER A 601 -28.56 -40.16 -28.17
C SER A 601 -27.17 -40.77 -27.98
N ALA A 602 -26.11 -39.99 -28.17
CA ALA A 602 -24.74 -40.50 -28.13
C ALA A 602 -24.05 -40.30 -26.76
N ASP A 603 -24.62 -40.87 -25.69
CA ASP A 603 -24.11 -40.76 -24.31
C ASP A 603 -22.74 -41.42 -24.09
N TRP A 604 -22.39 -42.43 -24.89
CA TRP A 604 -21.11 -43.14 -24.84
C TRP A 604 -19.89 -42.33 -25.31
N ILE A 605 -20.09 -41.21 -26.01
CA ILE A 605 -18.99 -40.39 -26.53
C ILE A 605 -18.32 -39.62 -25.39
N THR A 606 -17.00 -39.76 -25.29
CA THR A 606 -16.18 -39.02 -24.32
C THR A 606 -16.01 -37.57 -24.78
N ARG A 607 -16.73 -36.64 -24.14
CA ARG A 607 -16.74 -35.22 -24.50
C ARG A 607 -15.72 -34.36 -23.76
N LEU A 608 -15.26 -34.80 -22.58
CA LEU A 608 -14.19 -34.14 -21.85
C LEU A 608 -12.84 -34.45 -22.52
N ALA A 609 -11.91 -33.49 -22.47
CA ALA A 609 -10.61 -33.65 -23.08
C ALA A 609 -9.51 -32.92 -22.33
N MET A 610 -8.33 -33.54 -22.32
CA MET A 610 -7.06 -32.90 -21.95
C MET A 610 -6.39 -32.39 -23.22
N CYS A 611 -5.84 -31.18 -23.19
CA CYS A 611 -5.15 -30.60 -24.34
C CYS A 611 -3.70 -30.28 -24.01
N ALA A 612 -2.85 -30.29 -25.03
CA ALA A 612 -1.47 -29.83 -24.92
C ALA A 612 -1.18 -28.82 -26.01
N GLU A 613 -0.70 -27.64 -25.60
CA GLU A 613 -0.51 -26.48 -26.47
C GLU A 613 0.91 -25.91 -26.29
N PRO A 614 1.74 -25.86 -27.36
CA PRO A 614 2.97 -25.09 -27.36
C PRO A 614 2.68 -23.58 -27.42
N ARG A 615 3.10 -22.83 -26.41
CA ARG A 615 3.06 -21.35 -26.43
C ARG A 615 4.39 -20.78 -26.00
N ASP A 616 4.96 -19.88 -26.81
CA ASP A 616 6.25 -19.23 -26.59
C ASP A 616 7.39 -20.22 -26.26
N GLY A 617 7.35 -21.38 -26.90
CA GLY A 617 8.30 -22.47 -26.71
C GLY A 617 8.18 -23.22 -25.38
N ARG A 618 7.03 -23.11 -24.70
CA ARG A 618 6.67 -23.85 -23.47
C ARG A 618 5.48 -24.77 -23.73
N LEU A 619 5.38 -25.85 -22.96
CA LEU A 619 4.26 -26.79 -23.05
C LEU A 619 3.20 -26.48 -22.00
N TYR A 620 2.02 -26.04 -22.43
CA TYR A 620 0.85 -25.90 -21.58
C TYR A 620 -0.02 -27.14 -21.68
N VAL A 621 -0.48 -27.64 -20.54
CA VAL A 621 -1.35 -28.80 -20.42
C VAL A 621 -2.67 -28.33 -19.81
N PHE A 622 -3.72 -28.36 -20.62
CA PHE A 622 -5.07 -28.03 -20.20
C PHE A 622 -5.72 -29.23 -19.54
N MET A 623 -6.01 -29.10 -18.25
CA MET A 623 -6.63 -30.12 -17.41
C MET A 623 -8.15 -30.16 -17.63
N PRO A 624 -8.76 -31.33 -17.86
CA PRO A 624 -10.21 -31.47 -17.93
C PRO A 624 -10.86 -31.38 -16.53
N PRO A 625 -12.16 -31.06 -16.44
CA PRO A 625 -12.87 -31.15 -15.18
C PRO A 625 -12.99 -32.62 -14.75
N THR A 626 -13.01 -32.85 -13.43
CA THR A 626 -13.18 -34.18 -12.84
C THR A 626 -14.27 -34.11 -11.77
N GLU A 627 -14.95 -35.24 -11.51
CA GLU A 627 -15.98 -35.30 -10.46
C GLU A 627 -15.37 -35.35 -9.05
N THR A 628 -14.23 -36.02 -8.90
CA THR A 628 -13.56 -36.22 -7.59
C THR A 628 -12.11 -35.74 -7.61
N LEU A 629 -11.61 -35.35 -6.44
CA LEU A 629 -10.21 -34.94 -6.27
C LEU A 629 -9.25 -36.10 -6.54
N GLU A 630 -9.61 -37.32 -6.17
CA GLU A 630 -8.83 -38.53 -6.41
C GLU A 630 -8.53 -38.73 -7.90
N ASP A 631 -9.53 -38.50 -8.76
CA ASP A 631 -9.38 -38.59 -10.21
C ASP A 631 -8.46 -37.50 -10.75
N TYR A 632 -8.59 -36.28 -10.23
CA TYR A 632 -7.72 -35.17 -10.59
C TYR A 632 -6.25 -35.46 -10.24
N LEU A 633 -6.00 -35.97 -9.02
CA LEU A 633 -4.65 -36.32 -8.55
C LEU A 633 -4.03 -37.43 -9.41
N GLU A 634 -4.84 -38.38 -9.89
CA GLU A 634 -4.40 -39.42 -10.81
C GLU A 634 -3.99 -38.85 -12.18
N LEU A 635 -4.75 -37.91 -12.72
CA LEU A 635 -4.37 -37.19 -13.95
C LEU A 635 -3.07 -36.41 -13.77
N VAL A 636 -2.93 -35.67 -12.66
CA VAL A 636 -1.70 -34.93 -12.34
C VAL A 636 -0.51 -35.88 -12.26
N ALA A 637 -0.65 -37.04 -11.61
CA ALA A 637 0.42 -38.03 -11.54
C ALA A 637 0.78 -38.62 -12.90
N ALA A 638 -0.20 -38.81 -13.80
CA ALA A 638 0.06 -39.26 -15.17
C ALA A 638 0.78 -38.18 -16.02
N VAL A 639 0.42 -36.91 -15.84
CA VAL A 639 1.09 -35.77 -16.48
C VAL A 639 2.52 -35.62 -15.98
N GLU A 640 2.76 -35.70 -14.68
CA GLU A 640 4.12 -35.65 -14.12
C GLU A 640 4.98 -36.81 -14.61
N ALA A 641 4.44 -38.04 -14.64
CA ALA A 641 5.16 -39.20 -15.14
C ALA A 641 5.53 -39.07 -16.63
N ALA A 642 4.65 -38.48 -17.43
CA ALA A 642 4.94 -38.17 -18.84
C ALA A 642 6.06 -37.12 -18.96
N ALA A 643 5.96 -36.02 -18.18
CA ALA A 643 6.98 -34.97 -18.11
C ALA A 643 8.36 -35.50 -17.71
N GLU A 644 8.41 -36.37 -16.70
CA GLU A 644 9.65 -37.02 -16.26
C GLU A 644 10.22 -37.93 -17.35
N SER A 645 9.39 -38.74 -18.01
CA SER A 645 9.83 -39.65 -19.06
C SER A 645 10.38 -38.94 -20.31
N MET A 646 9.93 -37.71 -20.55
CA MET A 646 10.34 -36.90 -21.69
C MET A 646 11.38 -35.83 -21.31
N ASN A 647 11.70 -35.67 -20.03
CA ASN A 647 12.44 -34.54 -19.48
C ASN A 647 11.90 -33.19 -20.00
N GLN A 648 10.57 -33.03 -19.97
CA GLN A 648 9.87 -31.89 -20.53
C GLN A 648 9.09 -31.16 -19.43
N PRO A 649 9.52 -29.96 -19.00
CA PRO A 649 8.75 -29.14 -18.09
C PRO A 649 7.40 -28.70 -18.70
N VAL A 650 6.38 -28.56 -17.85
CA VAL A 650 5.02 -28.19 -18.25
C VAL A 650 4.42 -27.08 -17.38
N ILE A 651 3.44 -26.37 -17.93
CA ILE A 651 2.55 -25.46 -17.21
C ILE A 651 1.15 -26.07 -17.22
N LEU A 652 0.52 -26.22 -16.05
CA LEU A 652 -0.84 -26.70 -15.97
C LEU A 652 -1.83 -25.54 -15.99
N GLU A 653 -2.91 -25.70 -16.75
CA GLU A 653 -4.00 -24.73 -16.85
C GLU A 653 -5.35 -25.43 -17.06
N GLY A 654 -6.42 -24.67 -17.28
CA GLY A 654 -7.75 -25.20 -17.54
C GLY A 654 -8.58 -25.32 -16.28
N TYR A 655 -9.23 -26.47 -16.08
CA TYR A 655 -10.08 -26.71 -14.92
C TYR A 655 -9.23 -27.06 -13.69
N GLU A 656 -9.47 -26.34 -12.61
CA GLU A 656 -8.81 -26.55 -11.33
C GLU A 656 -9.22 -27.89 -10.68
N PRO A 657 -8.46 -28.40 -9.69
CA PRO A 657 -8.94 -29.48 -8.85
C PRO A 657 -10.34 -29.18 -8.28
N PRO A 658 -11.26 -30.16 -8.20
CA PRO A 658 -12.53 -29.98 -7.54
C PRO A 658 -12.36 -29.45 -6.11
N LYS A 659 -13.26 -28.57 -5.67
CA LYS A 659 -13.22 -28.03 -4.30
C LYS A 659 -13.33 -29.20 -3.30
N ASP A 660 -12.33 -29.33 -2.44
CA ASP A 660 -12.24 -30.42 -1.47
C ASP A 660 -11.45 -29.96 -0.24
N PRO A 661 -11.93 -30.22 0.99
CA PRO A 661 -11.27 -29.75 2.22
C PRO A 661 -9.92 -30.41 2.50
N ARG A 662 -9.57 -31.48 1.78
CA ARG A 662 -8.29 -32.20 1.93
C ARG A 662 -7.14 -31.50 1.21
N ILE A 663 -7.42 -30.47 0.40
CA ILE A 663 -6.42 -29.61 -0.26
C ILE A 663 -6.56 -28.16 0.19
N THR A 664 -5.42 -27.48 0.28
CA THR A 664 -5.31 -26.06 0.56
C THR A 664 -4.82 -25.32 -0.68
N VAL A 665 -5.19 -24.05 -0.82
CA VAL A 665 -4.83 -23.22 -1.96
C VAL A 665 -4.53 -21.79 -1.53
N PHE A 666 -3.52 -21.18 -2.17
CA PHE A 666 -3.43 -19.72 -2.27
C PHE A 666 -3.49 -19.30 -3.74
N ARG A 667 -3.97 -18.09 -4.01
CA ARG A 667 -4.13 -17.54 -5.36
C ARG A 667 -3.53 -16.15 -5.44
N VAL A 668 -2.77 -15.90 -6.50
CA VAL A 668 -2.26 -14.56 -6.85
C VAL A 668 -2.95 -14.14 -8.15
N THR A 669 -3.77 -13.10 -8.09
CA THR A 669 -4.63 -12.64 -9.18
C THR A 669 -4.37 -11.17 -9.46
N PRO A 670 -3.96 -10.80 -10.68
CA PRO A 670 -3.85 -9.40 -11.07
C PRO A 670 -5.23 -8.88 -11.47
N ASP A 671 -5.74 -7.98 -10.64
CA ASP A 671 -6.97 -7.25 -10.87
C ASP A 671 -6.65 -5.81 -11.35
N PRO A 672 -7.62 -5.07 -11.90
CA PRO A 672 -7.47 -3.67 -12.26
C PRO A 672 -7.01 -2.89 -11.04
N GLY A 673 -5.92 -2.18 -11.22
CA GLY A 673 -5.33 -1.37 -10.17
C GLY A 673 -4.46 -2.10 -9.16
N VAL A 674 -4.57 -3.43 -8.99
CA VAL A 674 -3.90 -4.17 -7.91
C VAL A 674 -3.51 -5.61 -8.26
N ILE A 675 -2.58 -6.19 -7.52
CA ILE A 675 -2.43 -7.65 -7.39
C ILE A 675 -3.13 -8.08 -6.11
N GLU A 676 -4.17 -8.90 -6.22
CA GLU A 676 -4.86 -9.52 -5.10
C GLU A 676 -4.20 -10.87 -4.75
N VAL A 677 -3.94 -11.10 -3.48
CA VAL A 677 -3.41 -12.37 -2.98
C VAL A 677 -4.41 -13.01 -2.02
N ASN A 678 -5.12 -14.02 -2.50
CA ASN A 678 -6.00 -14.84 -1.66
C ASN A 678 -5.14 -15.85 -0.89
N ILE A 679 -4.84 -15.54 0.38
CA ILE A 679 -4.04 -16.44 1.23
C ILE A 679 -4.94 -17.50 1.89
N HIS A 680 -4.37 -18.70 2.07
CA HIS A 680 -5.06 -19.81 2.70
C HIS A 680 -5.44 -19.51 4.17
N PRO A 681 -6.63 -19.95 4.63
CA PRO A 681 -7.20 -19.52 5.90
C PRO A 681 -6.50 -20.15 7.10
N ALA A 682 -6.32 -19.40 8.18
CA ALA A 682 -5.67 -19.81 9.42
C ALA A 682 -6.68 -20.11 10.52
N GLY A 683 -6.42 -21.17 11.28
CA GLY A 683 -7.25 -21.55 12.44
C GLY A 683 -6.78 -20.89 13.74
N ARG A 684 -5.49 -20.59 13.83
CA ARG A 684 -4.82 -20.12 15.05
C ARG A 684 -4.11 -18.78 14.86
N TRP A 685 -3.90 -18.06 15.95
CA TRP A 685 -3.23 -16.78 16.02
C TRP A 685 -1.80 -16.84 15.48
N ASP A 686 -1.01 -17.85 15.87
CA ASP A 686 0.37 -18.01 15.36
C ASP A 686 0.42 -18.14 13.84
N GLU A 687 -0.53 -18.87 13.26
CA GLU A 687 -0.64 -19.03 11.81
C GLU A 687 -1.05 -17.71 11.13
N LEU A 688 -1.92 -16.92 11.75
CA LEU A 688 -2.29 -15.60 11.24
C LEU A 688 -1.11 -14.63 11.23
N VAL A 689 -0.37 -14.56 12.35
CA VAL A 689 0.82 -13.72 12.51
C VAL A 689 1.87 -14.11 11.48
N GLU A 690 2.21 -15.40 11.38
CA GLU A 690 3.19 -15.92 10.44
C GLU A 690 2.82 -15.62 8.99
N ARG A 691 1.58 -15.92 8.59
CA ARG A 691 1.13 -15.76 7.21
C ARG A 691 1.04 -14.29 6.79
N SER A 692 0.48 -13.44 7.65
CA SER A 692 0.36 -12.01 7.37
C SER A 692 1.75 -11.37 7.27
N THR A 693 2.63 -11.65 8.22
CA THR A 693 3.98 -11.06 8.24
C THR A 693 4.80 -11.52 7.04
N HIS A 694 4.72 -12.81 6.71
CA HIS A 694 5.43 -13.32 5.55
C HIS A 694 4.91 -12.78 4.23
N LEU A 695 3.58 -12.64 4.08
CA LEU A 695 3.00 -12.10 2.86
C LEU A 695 3.45 -10.66 2.61
N TYR A 696 3.43 -9.80 3.65
CA TYR A 696 3.92 -8.43 3.54
C TYR A 696 5.40 -8.39 3.15
N GLU A 697 6.24 -9.22 3.77
CA GLU A 697 7.67 -9.26 3.43
C GLU A 697 7.92 -9.83 2.03
N ALA A 698 7.20 -10.89 1.64
CA ALA A 698 7.29 -11.46 0.30
C ALA A 698 6.88 -10.43 -0.76
N ALA A 699 5.79 -9.69 -0.54
CA ALA A 699 5.36 -8.60 -1.41
C ALA A 699 6.43 -7.50 -1.49
N ARG A 700 6.94 -7.02 -0.35
CA ARG A 700 7.99 -6.00 -0.29
C ARG A 700 9.24 -6.42 -1.09
N LEU A 701 9.72 -7.65 -0.88
CA LEU A 701 10.87 -8.19 -1.61
C LEU A 701 10.58 -8.41 -3.10
N SER A 702 9.32 -8.55 -3.48
CA SER A 702 8.84 -8.57 -4.88
C SER A 702 8.57 -7.17 -5.45
N ARG A 703 9.02 -6.10 -4.79
CA ARG A 703 8.79 -4.70 -5.19
C ARG A 703 7.31 -4.30 -5.23
N LEU A 704 6.52 -4.88 -4.33
CA LEU A 704 5.11 -4.58 -4.14
C LEU A 704 4.86 -3.91 -2.78
N SER A 705 3.88 -3.00 -2.74
CA SER A 705 3.48 -2.21 -1.58
C SER A 705 1.99 -2.30 -1.30
N THR A 706 1.62 -2.02 -0.06
CA THR A 706 0.23 -2.02 0.44
C THR A 706 -0.38 -0.62 0.50
N GLU A 707 0.38 0.39 0.11
CA GLU A 707 0.02 1.80 0.24
C GLU A 707 0.15 2.56 -1.08
N LYS A 708 -0.59 3.67 -1.17
CA LYS A 708 -0.52 4.69 -2.20
C LYS A 708 -0.50 6.07 -1.56
N PHE A 709 -0.02 7.05 -2.32
CA PHE A 709 -0.08 8.44 -1.91
C PHE A 709 -0.97 9.23 -2.86
N MET A 710 -1.76 10.14 -2.33
CA MET A 710 -2.50 11.11 -3.12
C MET A 710 -1.58 12.30 -3.48
N ILE A 711 -1.91 13.03 -4.55
CA ILE A 711 -1.13 14.20 -5.02
C ILE A 711 -0.86 15.19 -3.89
N ASP A 712 -1.85 15.37 -3.02
CA ASP A 712 -1.84 16.33 -1.92
C ASP A 712 -1.09 15.83 -0.66
N GLY A 713 -0.44 14.67 -0.76
CA GLY A 713 0.33 14.02 0.28
C GLY A 713 -0.47 13.12 1.21
N ARG A 714 -1.79 12.94 1.05
CA ARG A 714 -2.53 11.97 1.87
C ARG A 714 -2.05 10.54 1.62
N HIS A 715 -2.06 9.75 2.68
CA HIS A 715 -1.64 8.37 2.66
C HIS A 715 -2.89 7.47 2.61
N THR A 716 -2.94 6.52 1.67
CA THR A 716 -4.08 5.62 1.47
C THR A 716 -3.61 4.19 1.24
N GLY A 717 -4.52 3.22 1.32
CA GLY A 717 -4.26 1.86 0.85
C GLY A 717 -4.26 1.77 -0.67
N THR A 718 -3.99 0.58 -1.19
CA THR A 718 -3.93 0.24 -2.62
C THR A 718 -5.23 0.46 -3.42
N GLY A 719 -6.36 0.68 -2.75
CA GLY A 719 -7.69 0.88 -3.34
C GLY A 719 -8.47 -0.41 -3.65
N GLY A 720 -7.82 -1.58 -3.62
CA GLY A 720 -8.48 -2.88 -3.81
C GLY A 720 -9.11 -3.48 -2.55
N GLY A 721 -8.74 -2.97 -1.37
CA GLY A 721 -9.20 -3.48 -0.07
C GLY A 721 -8.31 -4.59 0.49
N ASN A 722 -8.61 -5.04 1.71
CA ASN A 722 -7.93 -6.14 2.42
C ASN A 722 -8.90 -7.27 2.80
N HIS A 723 -10.09 -7.33 2.18
CA HIS A 723 -11.29 -8.00 2.67
C HIS A 723 -11.02 -9.21 3.56
N PHE A 724 -11.56 -9.21 4.78
CA PHE A 724 -11.39 -10.32 5.70
C PHE A 724 -12.47 -11.38 5.49
N VAL A 725 -12.07 -12.65 5.40
CA VAL A 725 -12.99 -13.77 5.19
C VAL A 725 -13.01 -14.63 6.44
N LEU A 726 -14.18 -14.78 7.05
CA LEU A 726 -14.42 -15.56 8.25
C LEU A 726 -15.26 -16.79 7.91
N GLY A 727 -15.01 -17.91 8.56
CA GLY A 727 -15.81 -19.13 8.35
C GLY A 727 -15.29 -20.31 9.17
N GLY A 728 -15.50 -21.52 8.66
CA GLY A 728 -14.89 -22.74 9.18
C GLY A 728 -14.09 -23.46 8.09
N ALA A 729 -13.33 -24.49 8.47
CA ALA A 729 -12.56 -25.30 7.52
C ALA A 729 -13.45 -26.01 6.48
N THR A 730 -14.68 -26.33 6.87
CA THR A 730 -15.75 -26.79 5.99
C THR A 730 -17.02 -25.95 6.21
N PRO A 731 -17.98 -25.93 5.27
CA PRO A 731 -19.25 -25.25 5.49
C PRO A 731 -20.02 -25.80 6.70
N ALA A 732 -19.88 -27.09 7.01
CA ALA A 732 -20.47 -27.70 8.20
C ALA A 732 -19.85 -27.18 9.51
N ASP A 733 -18.59 -26.76 9.48
CA ASP A 733 -17.89 -26.16 10.61
C ASP A 733 -18.14 -24.65 10.74
N SER A 734 -18.77 -24.01 9.74
CA SER A 734 -18.97 -22.57 9.72
C SER A 734 -19.73 -22.08 10.97
N PRO A 735 -19.15 -21.14 11.76
CA PRO A 735 -19.81 -20.61 12.94
C PRO A 735 -21.11 -19.88 12.58
N PHE A 736 -21.20 -19.28 11.39
CA PHE A 736 -22.38 -18.53 10.93
C PHE A 736 -23.54 -19.43 10.51
N LEU A 737 -23.26 -20.64 10.02
CA LEU A 737 -24.31 -21.61 9.66
C LEU A 737 -24.77 -22.40 10.89
N ARG A 738 -23.85 -22.74 11.79
CA ARG A 738 -24.14 -23.42 13.07
C ARG A 738 -24.89 -22.53 14.05
N ARG A 739 -24.52 -21.25 14.12
CA ARG A 739 -25.10 -20.23 15.02
C ARG A 739 -25.38 -18.94 14.25
N PRO A 740 -26.51 -18.86 13.52
CA PRO A 740 -26.82 -17.68 12.71
C PRO A 740 -26.95 -16.39 13.52
N ASP A 741 -27.31 -16.48 14.80
CA ASP A 741 -27.38 -15.35 15.71
C ASP A 741 -26.02 -14.64 15.92
N LEU A 742 -24.90 -15.30 15.63
CA LEU A 742 -23.59 -14.66 15.54
C LEU A 742 -23.56 -13.61 14.41
N LEU A 743 -24.05 -13.96 13.22
CA LEU A 743 -24.09 -13.06 12.07
C LEU A 743 -25.01 -11.86 12.34
N ALA A 744 -26.19 -12.10 12.95
CA ALA A 744 -27.07 -11.02 13.39
C ALA A 744 -26.39 -10.12 14.43
N SER A 745 -25.65 -10.69 15.39
CA SER A 745 -24.90 -9.93 16.39
C SER A 745 -23.87 -9.01 15.75
N LEU A 746 -23.08 -9.53 14.80
CA LEU A 746 -22.08 -8.74 14.09
C LEU A 746 -22.70 -7.59 13.30
N ILE A 747 -23.74 -7.87 12.49
CA ILE A 747 -24.41 -6.85 11.68
C ILE A 747 -25.04 -5.78 12.58
N ALA A 748 -25.76 -6.18 13.63
CA ALA A 748 -26.40 -5.26 14.57
C ALA A 748 -25.37 -4.40 15.32
N TYR A 749 -24.24 -5.00 15.70
CA TYR A 749 -23.18 -4.30 16.42
C TYR A 749 -22.45 -3.29 15.53
N TRP A 750 -22.06 -3.67 14.31
CA TRP A 750 -21.49 -2.75 13.32
C TRP A 750 -22.44 -1.61 12.99
N HIS A 751 -23.74 -1.90 12.89
CA HIS A 751 -24.75 -0.89 12.65
C HIS A 751 -24.80 0.13 13.80
N ASN A 752 -24.82 -0.35 15.05
CA ASN A 752 -24.87 0.48 16.24
C ASN A 752 -23.53 1.16 16.60
N HIS A 753 -22.42 0.75 16.00
CA HIS A 753 -21.10 1.37 16.18
C HIS A 753 -20.49 1.75 14.83
N PRO A 754 -20.86 2.92 14.26
CA PRO A 754 -20.36 3.36 12.95
C PRO A 754 -18.84 3.49 12.86
N SER A 755 -18.13 3.62 13.98
CA SER A 755 -16.66 3.63 14.00
C SER A 755 -16.05 2.38 13.34
N LEU A 756 -16.70 1.22 13.48
CA LEU A 756 -16.22 -0.04 12.89
C LEU A 756 -16.30 -0.07 11.36
N SER A 757 -17.17 0.75 10.77
CA SER A 757 -17.22 0.95 9.31
C SER A 757 -16.20 1.99 8.86
N TYR A 758 -16.13 3.14 9.54
CA TYR A 758 -15.41 4.31 9.01
C TYR A 758 -13.93 4.39 9.41
N LEU A 759 -13.53 3.79 10.54
CA LEU A 759 -12.14 3.81 10.97
C LEU A 759 -11.24 3.02 10.00
N PHE A 760 -11.75 1.88 9.51
CA PHE A 760 -10.99 0.93 8.71
C PHE A 760 -11.31 0.98 7.20
N SER A 761 -12.40 1.63 6.77
CA SER A 761 -12.77 1.75 5.34
C SER A 761 -11.82 2.60 4.54
N GLY A 762 -11.75 2.47 3.21
CA GLY A 762 -11.03 3.43 2.36
C GLY A 762 -11.61 4.85 2.37
N LEU A 763 -11.03 5.77 1.61
CA LEU A 763 -11.56 7.15 1.48
C LEU A 763 -12.87 7.22 0.69
N PHE A 764 -13.13 6.25 -0.19
CA PHE A 764 -14.35 6.19 -0.98
C PHE A 764 -15.46 5.51 -0.17
N ILE A 765 -16.25 6.31 0.55
CA ILE A 765 -17.36 5.88 1.41
C ILE A 765 -18.71 6.41 0.92
N GLY A 766 -19.80 5.80 1.40
CA GLY A 766 -21.17 6.18 1.09
C GLY A 766 -21.93 5.12 0.27
N PRO A 767 -23.16 5.43 -0.16
CA PRO A 767 -24.12 4.44 -0.69
C PRO A 767 -23.69 3.77 -2.00
N SER A 768 -22.77 4.41 -2.74
CA SER A 768 -22.21 3.93 -4.00
C SER A 768 -20.75 3.50 -3.86
N SER A 769 -20.25 3.31 -2.64
CA SER A 769 -18.89 2.84 -2.38
C SER A 769 -18.71 1.34 -2.68
N GLN A 770 -17.53 0.79 -2.43
CA GLN A 770 -17.28 -0.65 -2.59
C GLN A 770 -17.83 -1.50 -1.43
N ALA A 771 -18.20 -0.85 -0.32
CA ALA A 771 -18.69 -1.49 0.90
C ALA A 771 -19.73 -0.61 1.65
N PRO A 772 -20.81 -0.12 1.01
CA PRO A 772 -21.85 0.65 1.70
C PRO A 772 -22.44 -0.06 2.91
N ARG A 773 -22.77 0.75 3.93
CA ARG A 773 -23.58 0.31 5.06
C ARG A 773 -25.05 0.15 4.64
N VAL A 774 -25.76 -0.70 5.36
CA VAL A 774 -27.19 -1.01 5.07
C VAL A 774 -28.10 0.21 5.18
N ASP A 775 -27.75 1.22 5.98
CA ASP A 775 -28.53 2.43 6.24
C ASP A 775 -28.12 3.66 5.41
N GLU A 776 -27.15 3.55 4.51
CA GLU A 776 -26.72 4.67 3.66
C GLU A 776 -27.55 4.83 2.38
N ALA A 777 -28.18 3.74 1.91
CA ALA A 777 -28.86 3.69 0.61
C ALA A 777 -30.39 3.81 0.72
N ARG A 778 -31.00 3.07 1.66
CA ARG A 778 -32.44 2.86 1.74
C ARG A 778 -32.95 3.07 3.16
N ASN A 779 -33.89 4.01 3.31
CA ASN A 779 -34.43 4.43 4.61
C ASN A 779 -35.26 3.35 5.32
N ASP A 780 -35.80 2.38 4.59
CA ASP A 780 -36.65 1.30 5.10
C ASP A 780 -35.86 0.04 5.52
N SER A 781 -34.62 -0.12 5.07
CA SER A 781 -33.82 -1.34 5.25
C SER A 781 -33.68 -1.79 6.70
N LEU A 782 -33.53 -0.85 7.64
CA LEU A 782 -33.33 -1.18 9.05
C LEU A 782 -34.56 -1.81 9.71
N TYR A 783 -35.76 -1.41 9.29
CA TYR A 783 -36.99 -2.02 9.78
C TYR A 783 -37.11 -3.46 9.30
N GLU A 784 -36.84 -3.71 8.01
CA GLU A 784 -36.87 -5.06 7.44
C GLU A 784 -35.75 -5.95 8.02
N LEU A 785 -34.58 -5.38 8.29
CA LEU A 785 -33.47 -6.09 8.94
C LEU A 785 -33.81 -6.53 10.37
N GLU A 786 -34.48 -5.69 11.16
CA GLU A 786 -34.99 -6.07 12.48
C GLU A 786 -36.01 -7.22 12.41
N LEU A 787 -36.87 -7.24 11.39
CA LEU A 787 -37.79 -8.36 11.15
C LEU A 787 -37.05 -9.64 10.73
N ALA A 788 -35.99 -9.53 9.94
CA ALA A 788 -35.14 -10.66 9.57
C ALA A 788 -34.44 -11.25 10.80
N PHE A 789 -33.89 -10.42 11.70
CA PHE A 789 -33.28 -10.89 12.94
C PHE A 789 -34.25 -11.63 13.87
N ARG A 790 -35.51 -11.20 13.94
CA ARG A 790 -36.55 -11.90 14.74
C ARG A 790 -36.91 -13.28 14.19
N GLN A 791 -36.71 -13.51 12.89
CA GLN A 791 -36.97 -14.79 12.22
C GLN A 791 -35.76 -15.72 12.25
N MET A 792 -34.59 -15.20 12.60
CA MET A 792 -33.35 -15.97 12.64
C MET A 792 -33.40 -16.98 13.80
N PRO A 793 -33.07 -18.26 13.57
CA PRO A 793 -33.11 -19.27 14.62
C PRO A 793 -32.10 -18.93 15.73
N ASP A 794 -32.53 -19.16 16.98
CA ASP A 794 -31.63 -19.06 18.14
C ASP A 794 -30.78 -20.33 18.29
N ALA A 795 -29.86 -20.30 19.25
CA ALA A 795 -28.96 -21.41 19.56
C ALA A 795 -29.65 -22.74 19.93
N SER A 796 -30.96 -22.71 20.26
CA SER A 796 -31.72 -23.87 20.70
C SER A 796 -32.43 -24.60 19.57
N ARG A 797 -32.44 -24.04 18.35
CA ARG A 797 -33.14 -24.57 17.19
C ARG A 797 -32.16 -24.97 16.10
N GLU A 798 -32.43 -26.10 15.46
CA GLU A 798 -31.69 -26.52 14.28
C GLU A 798 -31.93 -25.51 13.14
N SER A 799 -30.85 -24.95 12.60
CA SER A 799 -30.89 -23.96 11.53
C SER A 799 -30.71 -24.64 10.17
N LEU A 800 -31.56 -24.29 9.20
CA LEU A 800 -31.34 -24.70 7.81
C LEU A 800 -30.42 -23.66 7.14
N PRO A 801 -29.22 -24.02 6.66
CA PRO A 801 -28.23 -23.08 6.14
C PRO A 801 -28.75 -22.09 5.07
N TRP A 802 -29.60 -22.56 4.16
CA TRP A 802 -30.18 -21.73 3.10
C TRP A 802 -31.18 -20.67 3.60
N GLN A 803 -31.79 -20.86 4.77
CA GLN A 803 -32.71 -19.87 5.35
C GLN A 803 -31.96 -18.62 5.80
N VAL A 804 -30.76 -18.81 6.38
CA VAL A 804 -29.90 -17.70 6.84
C VAL A 804 -29.56 -16.77 5.68
N ASP A 805 -29.16 -17.35 4.55
CA ASP A 805 -28.87 -16.61 3.32
C ASP A 805 -30.10 -15.83 2.82
N ARG A 806 -31.26 -16.50 2.68
CA ARG A 806 -32.48 -15.89 2.13
C ARG A 806 -33.06 -14.78 3.01
N LEU A 807 -32.84 -14.82 4.33
CA LEU A 807 -33.27 -13.76 5.24
C LEU A 807 -32.48 -12.46 5.05
N LEU A 808 -31.20 -12.53 4.65
CA LEU A 808 -30.29 -11.38 4.63
C LEU A 808 -29.92 -10.90 3.21
N ARG A 809 -29.92 -11.79 2.21
CA ARG A 809 -29.40 -11.53 0.85
C ARG A 809 -29.99 -10.30 0.18
N ASN A 810 -31.27 -10.02 0.37
CA ASN A 810 -31.94 -8.88 -0.27
C ASN A 810 -31.85 -7.58 0.56
N LEU A 811 -31.25 -7.64 1.75
CA LEU A 811 -31.06 -6.51 2.65
C LEU A 811 -29.60 -6.04 2.67
N LEU A 812 -28.65 -6.98 2.54
CA LEU A 812 -27.21 -6.71 2.43
C LEU A 812 -26.83 -6.50 0.96
N ILE A 813 -27.18 -5.33 0.43
CA ILE A 813 -26.98 -4.95 -0.98
C ILE A 813 -26.60 -3.46 -1.10
N ASP A 814 -25.93 -3.10 -2.20
CA ASP A 814 -25.76 -1.70 -2.58
C ASP A 814 -27.03 -1.08 -3.20
N VAL A 815 -26.96 0.20 -3.58
CA VAL A 815 -28.06 0.92 -4.27
C VAL A 815 -28.52 0.29 -5.60
N THR A 816 -27.72 -0.58 -6.20
CA THR A 816 -28.03 -1.28 -7.46
C THR A 816 -28.57 -2.70 -7.24
N GLY A 817 -28.61 -3.17 -5.99
CA GLY A 817 -29.00 -4.54 -5.65
C GLY A 817 -27.85 -5.55 -5.67
N ASN A 818 -26.59 -5.10 -5.68
CA ASN A 818 -25.42 -5.96 -5.72
C ASN A 818 -25.00 -6.38 -4.30
N THR A 819 -25.06 -7.68 -4.03
CA THR A 819 -24.68 -8.32 -2.75
C THR A 819 -23.17 -8.31 -2.51
N HIS A 820 -22.37 -8.41 -3.57
CA HIS A 820 -20.91 -8.41 -3.50
C HIS A 820 -20.36 -7.08 -3.01
N ARG A 821 -21.14 -6.00 -3.06
CA ARG A 821 -20.72 -4.67 -2.63
C ARG A 821 -21.18 -4.31 -1.22
N ALA A 822 -21.89 -5.18 -0.52
CA ALA A 822 -22.28 -4.90 0.86
C ALA A 822 -21.05 -4.93 1.79
N GLU A 823 -21.06 -4.11 2.85
CA GLU A 823 -20.05 -4.18 3.91
C GLU A 823 -19.90 -5.60 4.49
N PHE A 824 -21.04 -6.27 4.71
CA PHE A 824 -21.14 -7.69 5.05
C PHE A 824 -21.57 -8.47 3.81
N CYS A 825 -20.61 -9.03 3.09
CA CYS A 825 -20.84 -9.81 1.89
C CYS A 825 -21.10 -11.28 2.23
N ILE A 826 -22.28 -11.76 1.86
CA ILE A 826 -22.72 -13.14 2.11
C ILE A 826 -22.76 -14.00 0.85
N ASP A 827 -22.14 -13.56 -0.26
CA ASP A 827 -22.12 -14.34 -1.50
C ASP A 827 -21.41 -15.69 -1.37
N LYS A 828 -20.45 -15.76 -0.43
CA LYS A 828 -19.73 -16.98 -0.09
C LYS A 828 -20.37 -17.73 1.10
N LEU A 829 -21.56 -17.33 1.57
CA LEU A 829 -22.20 -17.97 2.74
C LEU A 829 -22.91 -19.27 2.35
N TYR A 830 -24.10 -19.22 1.76
CA TYR A 830 -24.82 -20.44 1.37
C TYR A 830 -25.85 -20.18 0.25
N SER A 831 -25.45 -20.37 -1.01
CA SER A 831 -26.41 -20.33 -2.13
C SER A 831 -27.23 -21.64 -2.21
N PRO A 832 -28.58 -21.56 -2.26
CA PRO A 832 -29.41 -22.73 -2.50
C PRO A 832 -29.35 -23.24 -3.95
N ASP A 833 -28.87 -22.40 -4.89
CA ASP A 833 -28.99 -22.64 -6.34
C ASP A 833 -27.96 -23.66 -6.87
N GLY A 834 -26.87 -23.92 -6.14
CA GLY A 834 -25.86 -24.92 -6.53
C GLY A 834 -24.77 -25.17 -5.48
N ALA A 835 -24.08 -26.31 -5.59
CA ALA A 835 -23.05 -26.74 -4.65
C ALA A 835 -21.83 -25.78 -4.59
N THR A 836 -21.53 -25.08 -5.69
CA THR A 836 -20.37 -24.17 -5.81
C THR A 836 -20.44 -22.95 -4.89
N GLY A 837 -21.64 -22.51 -4.52
CA GLY A 837 -21.92 -21.36 -3.66
C GLY A 837 -22.17 -21.68 -2.18
N ARG A 838 -21.96 -22.93 -1.76
CA ARG A 838 -22.15 -23.38 -0.36
C ARG A 838 -20.81 -23.44 0.36
N LEU A 839 -20.23 -22.28 0.70
CA LEU A 839 -18.88 -22.22 1.29
C LEU A 839 -18.87 -21.94 2.81
N GLY A 840 -19.96 -21.43 3.36
CA GLY A 840 -20.08 -21.10 4.79
C GLY A 840 -19.20 -19.92 5.22
N LEU A 841 -18.85 -19.02 4.28
CA LEU A 841 -17.93 -17.91 4.53
C LEU A 841 -18.67 -16.58 4.56
N LEU A 842 -18.26 -15.71 5.49
CA LEU A 842 -18.65 -14.30 5.55
C LEU A 842 -17.44 -13.45 5.13
N GLU A 843 -17.66 -12.48 4.25
CA GLU A 843 -16.63 -11.54 3.82
C GLU A 843 -16.93 -10.13 4.33
N LEU A 844 -15.97 -9.53 5.02
CA LEU A 844 -16.03 -8.16 5.55
C LEU A 844 -15.25 -7.24 4.63
N ARG A 845 -15.95 -6.30 3.99
CA ARG A 845 -15.40 -5.53 2.87
C ARG A 845 -14.95 -4.11 3.22
N ALA A 846 -15.45 -3.53 4.31
CA ALA A 846 -15.08 -2.18 4.75
C ALA A 846 -13.71 -2.09 5.44
N PHE A 847 -12.71 -2.80 4.90
CA PHE A 847 -11.33 -2.80 5.38
C PHE A 847 -10.37 -2.44 4.25
N GLU A 848 -9.78 -1.25 4.36
CA GLU A 848 -8.67 -0.82 3.52
C GLU A 848 -7.38 -1.54 3.94
N MET A 849 -6.47 -1.70 2.99
CA MET A 849 -5.16 -2.27 3.22
C MET A 849 -4.32 -1.40 4.15
N PRO A 850 -3.92 -1.88 5.35
CA PRO A 850 -3.07 -1.10 6.22
C PRO A 850 -1.60 -1.19 5.77
N PRO A 851 -0.81 -0.12 5.94
CA PRO A 851 0.61 -0.07 5.55
C PRO A 851 1.53 -1.12 6.18
N HIS A 852 1.12 -1.73 7.29
CA HIS A 852 1.98 -2.61 8.08
C HIS A 852 1.25 -3.88 8.53
N ALA A 853 1.95 -5.02 8.49
CA ALA A 853 1.39 -6.33 8.83
C ALA A 853 0.79 -6.38 10.24
N GLN A 854 1.47 -5.78 11.22
CA GLN A 854 0.96 -5.73 12.60
C GLN A 854 -0.34 -4.93 12.73
N MET A 855 -0.54 -3.88 11.92
CA MET A 855 -1.80 -3.12 11.91
C MET A 855 -2.95 -3.97 11.35
N SER A 856 -2.68 -4.80 10.32
CA SER A 856 -3.64 -5.79 9.82
C SER A 856 -3.97 -6.83 10.88
N LEU A 857 -2.96 -7.31 11.62
CA LEU A 857 -3.14 -8.27 12.71
C LEU A 857 -3.97 -7.71 13.87
N ALA A 858 -3.80 -6.43 14.21
CA ALA A 858 -4.65 -5.78 15.22
C ALA A 858 -6.14 -5.70 14.80
N GLN A 859 -6.43 -5.45 13.52
CA GLN A 859 -7.81 -5.52 12.98
C GLN A 859 -8.35 -6.95 13.09
N GLN A 860 -7.56 -7.94 12.67
CA GLN A 860 -7.92 -9.35 12.75
C GLN A 860 -8.15 -9.83 14.19
N LEU A 861 -7.38 -9.33 15.15
CA LEU A 861 -7.56 -9.61 16.59
C LEU A 861 -8.90 -9.06 17.09
N LEU A 862 -9.26 -7.82 16.71
CA LEU A 862 -10.56 -7.22 17.03
C LEU A 862 -11.71 -8.09 16.50
N LEU A 863 -11.62 -8.55 15.26
CA LEU A 863 -12.62 -9.45 14.67
C LEU A 863 -12.76 -10.76 15.45
N ARG A 864 -11.64 -11.41 15.79
CA ARG A 864 -11.65 -12.66 16.59
C ARG A 864 -12.24 -12.43 17.99
N ALA A 865 -11.90 -11.31 18.64
CA ALA A 865 -12.43 -10.95 19.95
C ALA A 865 -13.96 -10.75 19.90
N LEU A 866 -14.47 -10.05 18.88
CA LEU A 866 -15.91 -9.84 18.70
C LEU A 866 -16.65 -11.14 18.38
N VAL A 867 -16.08 -12.02 17.55
CA VAL A 867 -16.65 -13.35 17.30
C VAL A 867 -16.73 -14.17 18.59
N ALA A 868 -15.63 -14.22 19.37
CA ALA A 868 -15.61 -14.93 20.65
C ALA A 868 -16.64 -14.37 21.64
N ARG A 869 -16.71 -13.03 21.76
CA ARG A 869 -17.70 -12.33 22.59
C ARG A 869 -19.12 -12.72 22.21
N PHE A 870 -19.48 -12.57 20.93
CA PHE A 870 -20.86 -12.78 20.48
C PHE A 870 -21.27 -14.25 20.46
N TRP A 871 -20.29 -15.16 20.37
CA TRP A 871 -20.55 -16.58 20.56
C TRP A 871 -20.99 -16.90 21.99
N GLN A 872 -20.26 -16.35 22.99
CA GLN A 872 -20.57 -16.52 24.41
C GLN A 872 -21.84 -15.75 24.81
N THR A 873 -21.98 -14.51 24.34
CA THR A 873 -23.10 -13.62 24.67
C THR A 873 -23.55 -12.87 23.41
N PRO A 874 -24.61 -13.35 22.73
CA PRO A 874 -25.13 -12.71 21.52
C PRO A 874 -25.56 -11.25 21.75
N TYR A 875 -25.26 -10.38 20.79
CA TYR A 875 -25.68 -8.98 20.81
C TYR A 875 -27.05 -8.83 20.17
N ARG A 876 -28.08 -8.61 21.00
CA ARG A 876 -29.48 -8.53 20.59
C ARG A 876 -30.14 -7.26 21.15
N PRO A 877 -29.88 -6.09 20.55
CA PRO A 877 -30.53 -4.86 20.97
C PRO A 877 -32.03 -4.93 20.67
N ASP A 878 -32.86 -4.30 21.50
CA ASP A 878 -34.32 -4.23 21.26
C ASP A 878 -34.66 -3.54 19.93
N ARG A 879 -33.80 -2.61 19.49
CA ARG A 879 -33.91 -1.85 18.25
C ARG A 879 -32.52 -1.42 17.77
N LEU A 880 -32.33 -1.38 16.44
CA LEU A 880 -31.14 -0.81 15.81
C LEU A 880 -31.17 0.73 15.90
N ALA A 881 -30.00 1.35 16.09
CA ALA A 881 -29.88 2.81 16.11
C ALA A 881 -30.43 3.42 14.81
N ARG A 882 -31.06 4.60 14.88
CA ARG A 882 -31.56 5.32 13.70
C ARG A 882 -30.77 6.62 13.55
N TRP A 883 -29.57 6.50 12.97
CA TRP A 883 -28.64 7.61 12.86
C TRP A 883 -29.14 8.76 11.97
N GLY A 884 -29.80 8.45 10.85
CA GLY A 884 -30.24 9.48 9.91
C GLY A 884 -29.08 10.36 9.45
N THR A 885 -29.25 11.68 9.47
CA THR A 885 -28.19 12.63 9.09
C THR A 885 -27.03 12.67 10.10
N GLU A 886 -27.23 12.26 11.36
CA GLU A 886 -26.14 12.21 12.34
C GLU A 886 -25.02 11.25 11.91
N LEU A 887 -25.33 10.23 11.09
CA LEU A 887 -24.33 9.31 10.55
C LEU A 887 -23.22 10.08 9.82
N HIS A 888 -23.61 11.00 8.92
CA HIS A 888 -22.69 11.76 8.10
C HIS A 888 -22.24 13.08 8.74
N ASP A 889 -22.88 13.51 9.83
CA ASP A 889 -22.49 14.70 10.58
C ASP A 889 -21.46 14.41 11.69
N ARG A 890 -21.70 13.37 12.49
CA ARG A 890 -20.84 12.99 13.62
C ARG A 890 -19.77 11.99 13.21
N PHE A 891 -20.16 10.85 12.61
CA PHE A 891 -19.25 9.73 12.38
C PHE A 891 -18.36 9.89 11.15
N MET A 892 -18.37 11.07 10.53
CA MET A 892 -17.33 11.51 9.60
C MET A 892 -16.18 12.25 10.29
N LEU A 893 -16.37 12.61 11.56
CA LEU A 893 -15.39 13.37 12.35
C LEU A 893 -14.56 12.42 13.24
N PRO A 894 -13.22 12.54 13.23
CA PRO A 894 -12.31 11.69 13.99
C PRO A 894 -12.66 11.54 15.47
N HIS A 895 -13.17 12.59 16.12
CA HIS A 895 -13.51 12.58 17.54
C HIS A 895 -14.65 11.62 17.85
N PHE A 896 -15.75 11.66 17.09
CA PHE A 896 -16.90 10.79 17.35
C PHE A 896 -16.63 9.35 16.91
N VAL A 897 -15.82 9.16 15.87
CA VAL A 897 -15.31 7.82 15.50
C VAL A 897 -14.45 7.25 16.63
N ALA A 898 -13.52 8.04 17.18
CA ALA A 898 -12.69 7.63 18.31
C ALA A 898 -13.51 7.37 19.59
N GLN A 899 -14.51 8.20 19.87
CA GLN A 899 -15.39 8.06 21.02
C GLN A 899 -16.22 6.76 20.94
N ASP A 900 -16.90 6.52 19.81
CA ASP A 900 -17.67 5.29 19.59
C ASP A 900 -16.78 4.04 19.59
N PHE A 901 -15.57 4.15 19.03
CA PHE A 901 -14.61 3.04 19.08
C PHE A 901 -14.11 2.77 20.51
N HIS A 902 -13.98 3.81 21.35
CA HIS A 902 -13.63 3.62 22.76
C HIS A 902 -14.70 2.79 23.48
N ASP A 903 -15.98 3.01 23.19
CA ASP A 903 -17.09 2.19 23.72
C ASP A 903 -16.92 0.72 23.30
N VAL A 904 -16.55 0.45 22.03
CA VAL A 904 -16.27 -0.92 21.56
C VAL A 904 -15.12 -1.57 22.33
N ILE A 905 -14.05 -0.82 22.61
CA ILE A 905 -12.90 -1.30 23.39
C ILE A 905 -13.28 -1.57 24.85
N GLU A 906 -14.09 -0.71 25.47
CA GLU A 906 -14.58 -0.93 26.83
C GLU A 906 -15.50 -2.15 26.90
N GLU A 907 -16.40 -2.33 25.93
CA GLU A 907 -17.29 -3.49 25.86
C GLU A 907 -16.53 -4.82 25.70
N THR A 908 -15.54 -4.86 24.81
CA THR A 908 -14.70 -6.06 24.62
C THR A 908 -13.87 -6.37 25.87
N ARG A 909 -13.32 -5.35 26.53
CA ARG A 909 -12.64 -5.49 27.82
C ARG A 909 -13.55 -6.03 28.90
N ASN A 910 -14.76 -5.50 29.04
CA ASN A 910 -15.76 -5.96 30.00
C ASN A 910 -16.21 -7.40 29.72
N ALA A 911 -16.19 -7.82 28.45
CA ALA A 911 -16.45 -9.19 28.03
C ALA A 911 -15.26 -10.16 28.26
N GLY A 912 -14.14 -9.69 28.84
CA GLY A 912 -12.98 -10.53 29.16
C GLY A 912 -11.90 -10.57 28.07
N PHE A 913 -12.03 -9.74 27.02
CA PHE A 913 -11.05 -9.58 25.94
C PHE A 913 -10.44 -8.17 26.00
N PRO A 914 -9.43 -7.93 26.86
CA PRO A 914 -8.93 -6.59 27.17
C PRO A 914 -8.10 -6.00 26.02
N LEU A 915 -8.75 -5.59 24.94
CA LEU A 915 -8.16 -4.73 23.93
C LEU A 915 -7.83 -3.36 24.53
N GLU A 916 -6.81 -2.70 23.99
CA GLU A 916 -6.46 -1.34 24.37
C GLU A 916 -6.66 -0.38 23.20
N PHE A 917 -7.27 0.77 23.49
CA PHE A 917 -7.51 1.81 22.50
C PHE A 917 -6.21 2.30 21.85
N ALA A 918 -5.11 2.33 22.62
CA ALA A 918 -3.78 2.71 22.14
C ALA A 918 -3.27 1.82 20.99
N TRP A 919 -3.74 0.56 20.87
CA TRP A 919 -3.35 -0.34 19.78
C TRP A 919 -3.96 0.05 18.42
N PHE A 920 -4.92 0.98 18.41
CA PHE A 920 -5.58 1.48 17.19
C PHE A 920 -5.27 2.95 16.91
N ALA A 921 -4.38 3.57 17.70
CA ALA A 921 -3.90 4.93 17.44
C ALA A 921 -3.23 5.08 16.06
N PRO A 922 -2.43 4.11 15.55
CA PRO A 922 -1.91 4.16 14.19
C PRO A 922 -3.02 4.15 13.11
N HIS A 923 -4.13 3.44 13.32
CA HIS A 923 -5.27 3.41 12.38
C HIS A 923 -6.01 4.75 12.36
N LEU A 924 -6.22 5.35 13.53
CA LEU A 924 -6.83 6.69 13.63
C LEU A 924 -5.99 7.73 12.90
N GLU A 925 -4.68 7.66 13.06
CA GLU A 925 -3.78 8.63 12.43
C GLU A 925 -3.61 8.40 10.92
N PHE A 926 -3.63 7.14 10.48
CA PHE A 926 -3.67 6.80 9.06
C PHE A 926 -4.96 7.31 8.40
N ARG A 927 -6.11 7.11 9.04
CA ARG A 927 -7.43 7.52 8.53
C ARG A 927 -7.66 9.03 8.61
N PHE A 928 -7.22 9.66 9.70
CA PHE A 928 -7.52 11.04 10.05
C PHE A 928 -6.23 11.83 10.35
N PRO A 929 -5.32 11.98 9.38
CA PRO A 929 -4.01 12.59 9.61
C PRO A 929 -4.13 14.02 10.13
N ARG A 930 -3.24 14.38 11.06
CA ARG A 930 -3.13 15.76 11.57
C ARG A 930 -2.43 16.67 10.54
N HIS A 931 -3.06 17.81 10.23
CA HIS A 931 -2.45 18.85 9.39
C HIS A 931 -1.59 19.82 10.22
N GLY A 932 -2.05 20.19 11.40
CA GLY A 932 -1.29 21.04 12.31
C GLY A 932 -2.12 21.57 13.47
N GLU A 933 -1.50 22.41 14.28
CA GLU A 933 -2.12 23.05 15.43
C GLU A 933 -1.51 24.44 15.69
N PHE A 934 -2.23 25.28 16.41
CA PHE A 934 -1.67 26.47 17.03
C PHE A 934 -2.17 26.61 18.48
N THR A 935 -1.35 27.22 19.33
CA THR A 935 -1.67 27.45 20.73
C THR A 935 -1.56 28.92 21.07
N VAL A 936 -2.58 29.48 21.71
CA VAL A 936 -2.59 30.86 22.18
C VAL A 936 -3.32 30.98 23.52
N ARG A 937 -2.69 31.64 24.50
CA ARG A 937 -3.25 31.83 25.86
C ARG A 937 -3.77 30.55 26.51
N GLY A 938 -3.09 29.42 26.30
CA GLY A 938 -3.49 28.11 26.85
C GLY A 938 -4.68 27.45 26.14
N MET A 939 -5.16 28.03 25.04
CA MET A 939 -6.12 27.42 24.13
C MET A 939 -5.37 26.82 22.95
N THR A 940 -5.61 25.55 22.66
CA THR A 940 -5.01 24.84 21.52
C THR A 940 -6.10 24.47 20.53
N VAL A 941 -5.87 24.81 19.26
CA VAL A 941 -6.74 24.46 18.13
C VAL A 941 -5.98 23.47 17.25
N GLU A 942 -6.48 22.25 17.14
CA GLU A 942 -5.97 21.19 16.28
C GLU A 942 -6.83 21.07 15.02
N VAL A 943 -6.18 20.93 13.86
CA VAL A 943 -6.80 20.69 12.57
C VAL A 943 -6.45 19.29 12.06
N ARG A 944 -7.45 18.44 11.89
CA ARG A 944 -7.32 17.08 11.35
C ARG A 944 -8.15 16.92 10.08
N HIS A 945 -7.67 16.05 9.20
CA HIS A 945 -8.50 15.59 8.09
C HIS A 945 -9.72 14.82 8.62
N ALA A 946 -10.86 14.93 7.95
CA ALA A 946 -12.09 14.21 8.27
C ALA A 946 -12.65 13.55 7.01
N LEU A 947 -13.58 12.61 7.18
CA LEU A 947 -14.17 11.89 6.06
C LEU A 947 -15.25 12.73 5.37
N GLU A 948 -15.42 12.52 4.07
CA GLU A 948 -16.51 13.11 3.30
C GLU A 948 -17.01 12.08 2.28
N PRO A 949 -18.32 11.77 2.24
CA PRO A 949 -18.86 10.81 1.29
C PRO A 949 -18.76 11.32 -0.15
N TRP A 950 -18.44 10.40 -1.05
CA TRP A 950 -18.25 10.68 -2.46
C TRP A 950 -19.52 10.33 -3.23
N HIS A 951 -20.35 11.34 -3.48
CA HIS A 951 -21.63 11.15 -4.13
C HIS A 951 -21.46 10.90 -5.63
N VAL A 952 -22.00 9.77 -6.11
CA VAL A 952 -22.13 9.52 -7.55
C VAL A 952 -23.15 10.49 -8.16
N MET A 953 -22.73 11.12 -9.25
CA MET A 953 -23.50 12.09 -10.04
C MET A 953 -24.48 11.38 -10.99
N GLY A 954 -25.36 12.18 -11.61
CA GLY A 954 -26.26 11.70 -12.66
C GLY A 954 -25.49 11.12 -13.87
N GLU A 955 -26.17 10.28 -14.65
CA GLU A 955 -25.61 9.71 -15.88
C GLU A 955 -25.34 10.79 -16.94
N GLU A 956 -24.14 10.77 -17.51
CA GLU A 956 -23.75 11.61 -18.65
C GLU A 956 -23.46 10.74 -19.88
N GLY A 957 -23.81 11.22 -21.07
CA GLY A 957 -23.55 10.51 -22.32
C GLY A 957 -22.08 10.62 -22.73
N ALA A 958 -21.41 9.48 -22.91
CA ALA A 958 -20.06 9.39 -23.44
C ALA A 958 -20.02 8.55 -24.73
N ALA A 959 -18.95 8.67 -25.52
CA ALA A 959 -18.77 7.83 -26.69
C ALA A 959 -18.64 6.35 -26.26
N GLY A 960 -19.69 5.56 -26.52
CA GLY A 960 -19.72 4.13 -26.18
C GLY A 960 -20.55 3.75 -24.95
N GLY A 961 -21.17 4.70 -24.23
CA GLY A 961 -22.04 4.38 -23.09
C GLY A 961 -22.37 5.58 -22.20
N ALA A 962 -23.07 5.31 -21.09
CA ALA A 962 -23.27 6.30 -20.03
C ALA A 962 -22.11 6.20 -19.02
N VAL A 963 -21.59 7.35 -18.60
CA VAL A 963 -20.61 7.45 -17.50
C VAL A 963 -21.28 8.13 -16.30
N ARG A 964 -20.81 7.79 -15.09
CA ARG A 964 -21.24 8.44 -13.86
C ARG A 964 -20.02 8.98 -13.15
N PHE A 965 -19.94 10.31 -13.05
CA PHE A 965 -18.88 10.97 -12.30
C PHE A 965 -19.14 10.88 -10.80
N VAL A 966 -18.11 11.14 -10.02
CA VAL A 966 -18.20 11.26 -8.57
C VAL A 966 -17.83 12.69 -8.20
N ASP A 967 -18.61 13.31 -7.33
CA ASP A 967 -18.26 14.66 -6.85
C ASP A 967 -17.15 14.57 -5.79
N SER A 968 -15.91 14.75 -6.24
CA SER A 968 -14.71 14.82 -5.39
C SER A 968 -14.31 16.26 -5.05
N SER A 969 -15.19 17.25 -5.29
CA SER A 969 -14.87 18.68 -5.11
C SER A 969 -15.01 19.18 -3.67
N VAL A 970 -15.70 18.41 -2.84
CA VAL A 970 -15.99 18.73 -1.44
C VAL A 970 -15.08 17.93 -0.53
N GLU A 971 -14.53 18.59 0.48
CA GLU A 971 -13.72 17.97 1.52
C GLU A 971 -14.22 18.38 2.91
N ARG A 972 -13.71 17.68 3.92
CA ARG A 972 -14.02 17.95 5.32
C ARG A 972 -12.76 17.97 6.18
N LEU A 973 -12.74 18.92 7.12
CA LEU A 973 -11.79 18.93 8.24
C LEU A 973 -12.55 18.82 9.56
N GLN A 974 -11.88 18.30 10.58
CA GLN A 974 -12.29 18.45 11.96
C GLN A 974 -11.40 19.48 12.65
N ILE A 975 -12.04 20.37 13.41
CA ILE A 975 -11.36 21.28 14.33
C ILE A 975 -11.66 20.84 15.76
N LYS A 976 -10.61 20.62 16.54
CA LYS A 976 -10.71 20.35 17.97
C LYS A 976 -10.08 21.50 18.75
N VAL A 977 -10.83 22.08 19.68
CA VAL A 977 -10.37 23.18 20.53
C VAL A 977 -10.30 22.71 21.97
N THR A 978 -9.19 22.94 22.65
CA THR A 978 -9.00 22.63 24.08
C THR A 978 -8.65 23.90 24.86
N GLY A 979 -9.05 23.96 26.13
CA GLY A 979 -8.80 25.10 27.03
C GLY A 979 -9.66 26.34 26.78
N MET A 980 -10.70 26.26 25.93
CA MET A 980 -11.49 27.42 25.52
C MET A 980 -12.63 27.74 26.50
N ALA A 981 -12.76 29.03 26.88
CA ALA A 981 -13.94 29.56 27.56
C ALA A 981 -15.01 30.01 26.53
N PRO A 982 -16.13 29.27 26.38
CA PRO A 982 -17.07 29.47 25.26
C PRO A 982 -17.86 30.79 25.35
N ASP A 983 -18.04 31.34 26.55
CA ASP A 983 -18.79 32.60 26.75
C ASP A 983 -18.03 33.84 26.27
N ARG A 984 -16.71 33.71 26.05
CA ARG A 984 -15.84 34.81 25.64
C ARG A 984 -15.21 34.59 24.28
N TYR A 985 -14.76 33.38 24.00
CA TYR A 985 -14.02 33.08 22.78
C TYR A 985 -14.92 32.40 21.76
N ARG A 986 -14.75 32.77 20.50
CA ARG A 986 -15.40 32.12 19.35
C ARG A 986 -14.35 31.76 18.32
N LEU A 987 -14.44 30.55 17.79
CA LEU A 987 -13.69 30.18 16.61
C LEU A 987 -14.50 30.56 15.36
N THR A 988 -13.88 31.23 14.40
CA THR A 988 -14.46 31.47 13.07
C THR A 988 -13.61 30.83 11.98
N CYS A 989 -14.24 30.40 10.90
CA CYS A 989 -13.60 29.91 9.68
C CYS A 989 -14.08 30.78 8.50
N ASN A 990 -13.17 31.44 7.79
CA ASN A 990 -13.49 32.40 6.72
C ASN A 990 -14.52 33.47 7.16
N GLY A 991 -14.43 33.90 8.42
CA GLY A 991 -15.35 34.89 9.02
C GLY A 991 -16.65 34.31 9.57
N GLU A 992 -17.00 33.06 9.26
CA GLU A 992 -18.22 32.41 9.76
C GLU A 992 -17.98 31.70 11.08
N ALA A 993 -18.94 31.78 12.00
CA ALA A 993 -18.81 31.19 13.32
C ALA A 993 -18.92 29.65 13.27
N VAL A 994 -17.90 28.96 13.80
CA VAL A 994 -17.86 27.50 13.83
C VAL A 994 -18.80 26.97 14.91
N PRO A 995 -19.70 26.02 14.61
CA PRO A 995 -20.65 25.44 15.57
C PRO A 995 -19.96 24.41 16.47
N LEU A 996 -19.08 24.89 17.35
CA LEU A 996 -18.32 24.07 18.30
C LEU A 996 -19.25 23.34 19.28
N GLN A 997 -19.15 22.01 19.29
CA GLN A 997 -19.91 21.12 20.17
C GLN A 997 -19.03 20.62 21.31
N ASN A 998 -19.56 20.60 22.54
CA ASN A 998 -18.80 20.14 23.70
C ASN A 998 -18.59 18.62 23.65
N THR A 999 -17.40 18.16 24.03
CA THR A 999 -17.02 16.73 23.97
C THR A 999 -17.34 15.94 25.25
N GLY A 1000 -17.96 16.59 26.25
CA GLY A 1000 -18.10 16.08 27.62
C GLY A 1000 -16.93 16.47 28.53
N THR A 1001 -15.81 16.93 27.97
CA THR A 1001 -14.68 17.47 28.73
C THR A 1001 -14.77 18.99 28.83
N VAL A 1002 -14.59 19.53 30.04
CA VAL A 1002 -14.66 20.98 30.30
C VAL A 1002 -13.59 21.70 29.51
N GLY A 1003 -14.01 22.69 28.70
CA GLY A 1003 -13.10 23.48 27.86
C GLY A 1003 -12.67 22.80 26.56
N GLU A 1004 -13.21 21.62 26.24
CA GLU A 1004 -12.96 20.91 24.99
C GLU A 1004 -14.18 20.91 24.07
N TYR A 1005 -13.96 21.22 22.79
CA TYR A 1005 -14.98 21.32 21.77
C TYR A 1005 -14.51 20.78 20.43
N VAL A 1006 -15.46 20.32 19.61
CA VAL A 1006 -15.20 19.80 18.26
C VAL A 1006 -16.24 20.31 17.26
N ALA A 1007 -15.83 20.52 16.02
CA ALA A 1007 -16.73 20.75 14.90
C ALA A 1007 -16.12 20.28 13.57
N GLY A 1008 -16.99 19.93 12.62
CA GLY A 1008 -16.64 19.71 11.23
C GLY A 1008 -16.65 21.00 10.42
N ILE A 1009 -15.76 21.10 9.43
CA ILE A 1009 -15.77 22.15 8.41
C ILE A 1009 -15.90 21.46 7.07
N ARG A 1010 -17.03 21.65 6.40
CA ARG A 1010 -17.29 21.13 5.05
C ARG A 1010 -17.15 22.28 4.05
N TYR A 1011 -16.35 22.07 3.02
CA TYR A 1011 -16.00 23.14 2.08
C TYR A 1011 -15.73 22.59 0.69
N ARG A 1012 -15.90 23.45 -0.32
CA ARG A 1012 -15.43 23.14 -1.68
C ARG A 1012 -13.93 23.41 -1.77
N ALA A 1013 -13.16 22.36 -2.05
CA ALA A 1013 -11.71 22.36 -2.12
C ALA A 1013 -11.19 22.75 -3.51
N TRP A 1014 -11.88 22.32 -4.57
CA TRP A 1014 -11.59 22.66 -5.97
C TRP A 1014 -12.89 22.65 -6.79
N GLN A 1015 -12.87 23.06 -8.06
CA GLN A 1015 -14.08 23.19 -8.88
C GLN A 1015 -13.94 22.43 -10.21
N PRO A 1016 -14.34 21.14 -10.26
CA PRO A 1016 -14.39 20.39 -11.51
C PRO A 1016 -15.51 20.88 -12.43
N PRO A 1017 -15.42 20.62 -13.75
CA PRO A 1017 -16.50 20.91 -14.69
C PRO A 1017 -17.83 20.20 -14.34
N SER A 1018 -17.75 18.98 -13.80
CA SER A 1018 -18.90 18.23 -13.29
C SER A 1018 -18.78 18.06 -11.77
N CYS A 1019 -19.70 18.69 -11.03
CA CYS A 1019 -19.80 18.61 -9.57
C CYS A 1019 -21.20 19.03 -9.10
N LEU A 1020 -21.57 18.70 -7.86
CA LEU A 1020 -22.80 19.20 -7.25
C LEU A 1020 -22.66 20.72 -7.03
N HIS A 1021 -23.73 21.46 -7.31
CA HIS A 1021 -23.82 22.92 -7.09
C HIS A 1021 -22.67 23.73 -7.76
N PRO A 1022 -22.55 23.70 -9.10
CA PRO A 1022 -21.38 24.24 -9.81
C PRO A 1022 -21.19 25.77 -9.69
N LEU A 1023 -22.18 26.51 -9.18
CA LEU A 1023 -22.07 27.96 -8.96
C LEU A 1023 -21.41 28.35 -7.64
N ILE A 1024 -21.16 27.38 -6.75
CA ILE A 1024 -20.48 27.61 -5.49
C ILE A 1024 -18.97 27.53 -5.77
N GLY A 1025 -18.24 28.60 -5.46
CA GLY A 1025 -16.79 28.68 -5.69
C GLY A 1025 -15.95 27.86 -4.71
N VAL A 1026 -14.63 27.92 -4.88
CA VAL A 1026 -13.64 27.32 -3.96
C VAL A 1026 -13.51 28.18 -2.70
N HIS A 1027 -13.45 27.55 -1.53
CA HIS A 1027 -13.35 28.27 -0.24
C HIS A 1027 -11.92 28.36 0.30
N ALA A 1028 -10.98 27.63 -0.30
CA ALA A 1028 -9.58 27.65 0.12
C ALA A 1028 -8.88 28.97 -0.28
N PRO A 1029 -7.93 29.48 0.54
CA PRO A 1029 -7.51 28.93 1.83
C PRO A 1029 -8.56 29.10 2.93
N LEU A 1030 -8.60 28.15 3.86
CA LEU A 1030 -9.41 28.26 5.06
C LEU A 1030 -8.62 29.04 6.12
N VAL A 1031 -9.20 30.14 6.60
CA VAL A 1031 -8.62 31.00 7.64
C VAL A 1031 -9.39 30.78 8.93
N PHE A 1032 -8.70 30.28 9.95
CA PHE A 1032 -9.25 30.06 11.29
C PHE A 1032 -8.80 31.17 12.23
N ASP A 1033 -9.77 31.80 12.91
CA ASP A 1033 -9.53 32.88 13.86
C ASP A 1033 -10.12 32.52 15.22
N LEU A 1034 -9.30 32.57 16.28
CA LEU A 1034 -9.78 32.49 17.66
C LEU A 1034 -10.07 33.90 18.18
N VAL A 1035 -11.33 34.31 18.07
CA VAL A 1035 -11.79 35.68 18.33
C VAL A 1035 -12.17 35.85 19.80
N ASP A 1036 -11.56 36.84 20.46
CA ASP A 1036 -12.02 37.35 21.76
C ASP A 1036 -13.17 38.33 21.53
N THR A 1037 -14.39 37.89 21.79
CA THR A 1037 -15.61 38.66 21.51
C THR A 1037 -15.71 39.98 22.29
N TRP A 1038 -14.99 40.11 23.41
CA TRP A 1038 -14.98 41.33 24.21
C TRP A 1038 -14.10 42.41 23.58
N SER A 1039 -12.95 42.01 23.04
CA SER A 1039 -12.04 42.93 22.34
C SER A 1039 -12.30 43.04 20.83
N GLN A 1040 -13.14 42.15 20.29
CA GLN A 1040 -13.42 42.01 18.86
C GLN A 1040 -12.13 41.88 18.04
N ARG A 1041 -11.23 40.99 18.47
CA ARG A 1041 -9.94 40.74 17.83
C ARG A 1041 -9.60 39.25 17.85
N SER A 1042 -8.91 38.80 16.81
CA SER A 1042 -8.25 37.49 16.82
C SER A 1042 -7.11 37.50 17.84
N LEU A 1043 -7.04 36.49 18.69
CA LEU A 1043 -5.89 36.26 19.57
C LEU A 1043 -4.76 35.54 18.84
N GLY A 1044 -5.12 34.79 17.79
CA GLY A 1044 -4.27 33.92 17.02
C GLY A 1044 -5.14 33.05 16.11
N GLY A 1045 -4.51 32.39 15.16
CA GLY A 1045 -5.21 31.65 14.11
C GLY A 1045 -4.24 30.94 13.19
N CYS A 1046 -4.79 30.14 12.29
CA CYS A 1046 -4.03 29.36 11.32
C CYS A 1046 -4.68 29.43 9.93
N GLN A 1047 -3.90 29.10 8.91
CA GLN A 1047 -4.38 28.92 7.55
C GLN A 1047 -4.18 27.48 7.10
N TYR A 1048 -5.17 26.96 6.38
CA TYR A 1048 -5.09 25.67 5.71
C TYR A 1048 -5.32 25.83 4.21
N HIS A 1049 -4.46 25.21 3.42
CA HIS A 1049 -4.50 25.25 1.96
C HIS A 1049 -4.80 23.87 1.37
N VAL A 1050 -5.57 23.84 0.29
CA VAL A 1050 -5.86 22.60 -0.46
C VAL A 1050 -4.66 22.19 -1.32
N ALA A 1051 -3.97 23.16 -1.91
CA ALA A 1051 -2.75 22.98 -2.69
C ALA A 1051 -1.59 23.74 -2.05
N HIS A 1052 -0.37 23.60 -2.59
CA HIS A 1052 0.79 24.32 -2.07
C HIS A 1052 0.56 25.85 -2.12
N PRO A 1053 0.76 26.61 -1.03
CA PRO A 1053 0.43 28.02 -0.94
C PRO A 1053 1.18 28.91 -1.94
N GLY A 1054 2.39 28.51 -2.35
CA GLY A 1054 3.15 29.18 -3.40
C GLY A 1054 2.67 28.95 -4.84
N GLY A 1055 1.51 28.30 -5.04
CA GLY A 1055 0.94 28.05 -6.37
C GLY A 1055 1.53 26.84 -7.12
N ARG A 1056 2.41 26.07 -6.48
CA ARG A 1056 2.97 24.83 -7.02
C ARG A 1056 1.86 23.77 -7.11
N SER A 1057 1.48 23.41 -8.33
CA SER A 1057 0.60 22.26 -8.57
C SER A 1057 1.48 21.05 -8.86
N PHE A 1058 1.42 20.03 -8.01
CA PHE A 1058 2.14 18.80 -8.25
C PHE A 1058 1.45 18.03 -9.38
N GLU A 1059 2.21 17.66 -10.41
CA GLU A 1059 1.73 16.82 -11.51
C GLU A 1059 1.98 15.33 -11.25
N THR A 1060 2.87 15.02 -10.30
CA THR A 1060 3.25 13.66 -9.91
C THR A 1060 2.81 13.36 -8.49
N PHE A 1061 2.54 12.09 -8.19
CA PHE A 1061 2.29 11.64 -6.83
C PHE A 1061 3.61 11.60 -6.03
N PRO A 1062 3.54 11.61 -4.69
CA PRO A 1062 4.73 11.44 -3.86
C PRO A 1062 5.43 10.10 -4.12
N VAL A 1063 6.76 10.12 -4.21
CA VAL A 1063 7.55 8.89 -4.45
C VAL A 1063 7.76 8.07 -3.18
N ASN A 1064 7.55 8.65 -2.00
CA ASN A 1064 7.66 7.99 -0.70
C ASN A 1064 6.88 8.72 0.40
N ALA A 1065 6.82 8.11 1.59
CA ALA A 1065 6.12 8.66 2.75
C ALA A 1065 6.68 10.01 3.25
N PHE A 1066 7.99 10.24 3.11
CA PHE A 1066 8.62 11.51 3.50
C PHE A 1066 8.14 12.68 2.62
N GLU A 1067 8.14 12.48 1.30
CA GLU A 1067 7.60 13.49 0.38
C GLU A 1067 6.12 13.73 0.65
N ALA A 1068 5.33 12.66 0.83
CA ALA A 1068 3.91 12.76 1.14
C ALA A 1068 3.66 13.57 2.42
N GLU A 1069 4.43 13.33 3.47
CA GLU A 1069 4.37 14.11 4.71
C GLU A 1069 4.76 15.57 4.51
N SER A 1070 5.84 15.84 3.78
CA SER A 1070 6.27 17.22 3.51
C SER A 1070 5.19 18.02 2.78
N ARG A 1071 4.50 17.41 1.80
CA ARG A 1071 3.39 18.04 1.06
C ARG A 1071 2.20 18.34 1.99
N ARG A 1072 1.90 17.47 2.95
CA ARG A 1072 0.85 17.72 3.96
C ARG A 1072 1.22 18.87 4.89
N LEU A 1073 2.47 18.93 5.35
CA LEU A 1073 2.95 19.97 6.27
C LEU A 1073 2.99 21.35 5.60
N ALA A 1074 3.39 21.41 4.31
CA ALA A 1074 3.45 22.67 3.54
C ALA A 1074 2.08 23.35 3.35
N ARG A 1075 0.97 22.63 3.59
CA ARG A 1075 -0.40 23.12 3.45
C ARG A 1075 -0.97 23.77 4.70
N PHE A 1076 -0.24 23.78 5.82
CA PHE A 1076 -0.68 24.34 7.09
C PHE A 1076 0.26 25.42 7.59
N PHE A 1077 -0.30 26.59 7.93
CA PHE A 1077 0.42 27.65 8.62
C PHE A 1077 -0.17 27.91 9.99
N ALA A 1078 0.65 27.86 11.03
CA ALA A 1078 0.26 28.24 12.41
C ALA A 1078 0.11 29.77 12.61
N PHE A 1079 -0.08 30.52 11.53
CA PHE A 1079 -0.25 31.97 11.49
C PHE A 1079 -1.19 32.34 10.32
N GLY A 1080 -1.37 33.63 10.04
CA GLY A 1080 -2.23 34.12 8.97
C GLY A 1080 -3.68 34.39 9.40
N HIS A 1081 -3.87 34.61 10.70
CA HIS A 1081 -5.13 35.08 11.27
C HIS A 1081 -5.51 36.47 10.73
N THR A 1082 -6.81 36.79 10.76
CA THR A 1082 -7.33 38.05 10.24
C THR A 1082 -6.84 39.24 11.10
N PRO A 1083 -6.14 40.24 10.53
CA PRO A 1083 -5.65 41.38 11.29
C PRO A 1083 -6.76 42.39 11.58
N GLY A 1084 -6.63 43.11 12.69
CA GLY A 1084 -7.52 44.23 13.03
C GLY A 1084 -8.75 43.81 13.83
N LYS A 1085 -9.86 44.52 13.62
CA LYS A 1085 -11.13 44.31 14.35
C LYS A 1085 -11.96 43.24 13.63
N ILE A 1086 -12.43 42.23 14.34
CA ILE A 1086 -13.26 41.14 13.83
C ILE A 1086 -14.54 41.07 14.64
N GLU A 1087 -15.68 41.19 13.96
CA GLU A 1087 -16.99 40.95 14.56
C GLU A 1087 -17.42 39.53 14.22
N ALA A 1088 -17.20 38.59 15.16
CA ALA A 1088 -17.60 37.21 14.97
C ALA A 1088 -19.15 37.10 14.97
N PRO A 1089 -19.76 36.56 13.91
CA PRO A 1089 -21.21 36.41 13.85
C PRO A 1089 -21.73 35.47 14.94
N ALA A 1090 -23.04 35.47 15.16
CA ALA A 1090 -23.67 34.46 16.01
C ALA A 1090 -23.56 33.08 15.34
N VAL A 1091 -23.35 32.05 16.16
CA VAL A 1091 -23.30 30.66 15.67
C VAL A 1091 -24.65 30.31 15.06
N THR A 1092 -24.64 29.89 13.79
CA THR A 1092 -25.84 29.39 13.10
C THR A 1092 -25.74 27.87 12.98
N THR A 1093 -26.63 27.15 13.65
CA THR A 1093 -26.66 25.67 13.63
C THR A 1093 -27.63 25.16 12.58
N ASN A 1094 -27.22 24.20 11.76
CA ASN A 1094 -28.13 23.44 10.90
C ASN A 1094 -28.81 22.34 11.75
N PRO A 1095 -30.15 22.25 11.80
CA PRO A 1095 -30.82 21.18 12.53
C PRO A 1095 -30.47 19.76 12.05
N GLU A 1096 -30.16 19.60 10.75
CA GLU A 1096 -29.78 18.29 10.19
C GLU A 1096 -28.28 17.99 10.34
N PHE A 1097 -27.45 19.03 10.45
CA PHE A 1097 -25.99 18.94 10.56
C PHE A 1097 -25.45 19.88 11.66
N PRO A 1098 -25.83 19.71 12.93
CA PRO A 1098 -25.47 20.64 14.00
C PRO A 1098 -23.97 20.63 14.37
N PHE A 1099 -23.21 19.60 14.00
CA PHE A 1099 -21.79 19.45 14.29
C PHE A 1099 -20.89 20.04 13.21
N THR A 1100 -21.45 20.48 12.07
CA THR A 1100 -20.67 20.88 10.90
C THR A 1100 -21.03 22.29 10.41
N LEU A 1101 -20.00 23.12 10.20
CA LEU A 1101 -20.10 24.32 9.37
C LEU A 1101 -19.96 23.93 7.90
N ASP A 1102 -21.04 24.01 7.13
CA ASP A 1102 -20.99 23.86 5.67
C ASP A 1102 -20.82 25.24 5.03
N LEU A 1103 -19.58 25.56 4.64
CA LEU A 1103 -19.23 26.85 4.04
C LEU A 1103 -19.97 27.10 2.72
N ARG A 1104 -20.46 26.06 2.05
CA ARG A 1104 -21.21 26.18 0.79
C ARG A 1104 -22.56 26.89 0.96
N ARG A 1105 -22.99 27.17 2.20
CA ARG A 1105 -24.20 27.95 2.53
C ARG A 1105 -23.94 29.46 2.63
N HIS A 1106 -22.68 29.88 2.57
CA HIS A 1106 -22.19 31.24 2.74
C HIS A 1106 -21.42 31.66 1.49
#